data_AF-J7QRM9-F1
#
_entry.id   AF-J7QRM9-F1
#
_cell.length_a   1.000
_cell.length_b   1.000
_cell.length_c   1.000
_cell.angle_alpha   90.00
_cell.angle_beta   90.00
_cell.angle_gamma   90.00
#
_symmetry.space_group_name_H-M   'P 1'
#
loop_
_entity.id
_entity.type
_entity.pdbx_description
1 polymer ?
#
loop_
_entity_poly.entity_id
_entity_poly.type
_entity_poly.pdbx_seq_one_letter_code
_entity_poly.pdbx_strand_id
1 'polypeptide(L)'
;MLRSPDTLTSETPRVGDWDSAVRDFLRRAGRRSGLNLSGEALDALPKSYRYLVPAWRAARDLALIAANRDEREIVELRRLRGLGADVARYEIRLIGAKDHALDELLPMLQNLGLRVADQIQLALNLSIGPRFIRSFIVEPAMRSGASVARSHGRLLEALKAVLSAEVESDALNGLILVTQLDWRQIDLFRAYGNYYQQLGLRIGRARIYRALLHSPAVAQLLYRYFEARFEPDRGGRDSFEIELESLTPIRAQLVDVLDKVTDSGDDRILRDLFNLIDATVRTNFYFCGDWARKFIALKISSLGVFNMPAPKPMAEIYVHSPSMEGVHLRGAKVARGGIRWSDRPEDFRGEVLALMQTQMIKNALIVPQGAKGGFVLKLPFVDATERQRLGKEAYSQFLRGLLDLTDNLKDSQIVRPPALVAYDGPDPYLVVAADKGTATWADVANEISQSYDFWLGDAFASGGVHGYHHKRLGITARGAWVCVRRHFHELGRNVDAEPMTVVGVGSMDGDVFGNGMLHTPNIRLLGAFDGQYIFIDPNPDPLVSFAERRRLFQLPQSTWRDYNPALLSRGGGVYRRDAKDIPLSPEVRAWLGVRHSAIDGEALVRWLLIAPVDLLWMGGVGTYVKASSETNESVGDRVNDGARVDALQLRAKVVGEGANLAFTQRGRIEYALRGGRINTDAVDNSAGVDLSDHEVNLKTLLHTRPDQDTPDVADPNRLLESLTEEVCASVLQDNDRQSLCLSLDQARCRINLDPFMDLAEQLENAGYVNAAAEAFPTRKDVSARETKELTRPELALLMASSKLALKQRLLEDEAFLQGSWSYEFLASYFPEYLRSHFSERIRSHSLARDIAVTMICNKVVDQAGVCFLLLGEGLVPTLLSYAVKLYLSFDRIFEGDRWRASFRESRELDAARQYGLILQLEAALAYMCNWAMRRGHRLSPDDEDIERWRSDLRAYRERVGVSEAPGDPSAAAPYFDRLRDFPFLVALTRESGADMRVAGAYFDKAATLFGLQKLAALLADVKPRDLWEQQLQAALDARMRDASARIASMQLLSGVADARALFRHVGLEFRLAGLERLVFKLEASLLTTLMPFAAFVAELNALVDACDAAYRSRSAGDADRARKPSRASSDAGAS
;
A
#
# COMPACT_ATOMS: atom_id res chain seq x y z
N MET A 1 -31.88 23.27 33.95
CA MET A 1 -32.86 22.83 34.95
C MET A 1 -34.03 23.82 35.00
N LEU A 2 -35.06 23.61 34.17
CA LEU A 2 -36.39 24.21 34.32
C LEU A 2 -37.33 23.05 34.66
N ARG A 3 -38.13 23.16 35.73
CA ARG A 3 -38.95 22.06 36.27
C ARG A 3 -40.06 21.68 35.26
N SER A 4 -40.14 20.39 34.93
CA SER A 4 -41.15 19.75 34.06
C SER A 4 -42.59 19.95 34.58
N PRO A 5 -43.61 20.12 33.72
CA PRO A 5 -45.01 20.24 34.10
C PRO A 5 -45.66 18.88 34.47
N ASP A 6 -45.03 18.09 35.33
CA ASP A 6 -45.43 16.70 35.66
C ASP A 6 -46.46 16.55 36.79
N THR A 7 -47.30 17.56 37.05
CA THR A 7 -48.35 17.46 38.09
C THR A 7 -49.72 17.93 37.57
N LEU A 8 -50.31 17.10 36.71
CA LEU A 8 -51.74 17.12 36.36
C LEU A 8 -52.30 15.70 36.56
N THR A 9 -52.55 15.32 37.83
CA THR A 9 -53.21 14.05 38.18
C THR A 9 -54.72 14.16 38.05
N SER A 10 -55.35 13.01 37.79
CA SER A 10 -56.78 12.79 37.54
C SER A 10 -57.67 13.24 38.71
N GLU A 11 -58.11 14.49 38.70
CA GLU A 11 -59.36 14.87 39.35
C GLU A 11 -60.36 15.22 38.25
N THR A 12 -61.39 14.39 38.10
CA THR A 12 -62.55 14.64 37.24
C THR A 12 -63.27 15.90 37.71
N PRO A 13 -63.29 17.01 36.94
CA PRO A 13 -64.11 18.15 37.29
C PRO A 13 -65.59 17.78 37.09
N ARG A 14 -66.45 18.21 38.02
CA ARG A 14 -67.91 18.25 37.80
C ARG A 14 -68.19 19.07 36.56
N VAL A 15 -69.14 18.60 35.74
CA VAL A 15 -69.59 19.16 34.47
C VAL A 15 -69.67 20.70 34.53
N GLY A 16 -68.62 21.32 34.02
CA GLY A 16 -68.54 22.72 33.63
C GLY A 16 -67.99 22.74 32.20
N ASP A 17 -68.28 23.82 31.48
CA ASP A 17 -67.81 24.07 30.12
C ASP A 17 -66.32 23.67 29.95
N TRP A 18 -66.03 22.77 29.00
CA TRP A 18 -64.70 22.21 28.75
C TRP A 18 -63.65 23.32 28.60
N ASP A 19 -64.02 24.44 27.97
CA ASP A 19 -63.16 25.60 27.77
C ASP A 19 -62.73 26.22 29.12
N SER A 20 -63.66 26.32 30.09
CA SER A 20 -63.37 26.82 31.43
C SER A 20 -62.41 25.91 32.20
N ALA A 21 -62.58 24.59 32.08
CA ALA A 21 -61.68 23.61 32.67
C ALA A 21 -60.27 23.68 32.06
N VAL A 22 -60.15 23.81 30.72
CA VAL A 22 -58.84 23.97 30.06
C VAL A 22 -58.14 25.25 30.52
N ARG A 23 -58.86 26.39 30.56
CA ARG A 23 -58.31 27.67 31.04
C ARG A 23 -57.81 27.58 32.49
N ASP A 24 -58.50 26.84 33.35
CA ASP A 24 -58.06 26.60 34.72
C ASP A 24 -56.76 25.80 34.79
N PHE A 25 -56.68 24.71 34.01
CA PHE A 25 -55.46 23.91 33.93
C PHE A 25 -54.29 24.70 33.32
N LEU A 26 -54.52 25.49 32.27
CA LEU A 26 -53.51 26.37 31.67
C LEU A 26 -53.03 27.45 32.65
N ARG A 27 -53.93 28.10 33.39
CA ARG A 27 -53.57 29.08 34.42
C ARG A 27 -52.75 28.45 35.56
N ARG A 28 -53.04 27.20 35.94
CA ARG A 28 -52.24 26.46 36.93
C ARG A 28 -50.87 26.07 36.36
N ALA A 29 -50.80 25.63 35.11
CA ALA A 29 -49.56 25.26 34.42
C ALA A 29 -48.65 26.48 34.18
N GLY A 30 -49.20 27.60 33.70
CA GLY A 30 -48.46 28.85 33.46
C GLY A 30 -47.87 29.43 34.74
N ARG A 31 -48.63 29.44 35.85
CA ARG A 31 -48.12 29.85 37.18
C ARG A 31 -46.95 29.00 37.70
N ARG A 32 -46.93 27.71 37.38
CA ARG A 32 -45.87 26.78 37.81
C ARG A 32 -44.65 26.77 36.89
N SER A 33 -44.85 27.02 35.58
CA SER A 33 -43.80 26.96 34.55
C SER A 33 -43.18 28.32 34.21
N GLY A 34 -43.79 29.43 34.62
CA GLY A 34 -43.36 30.79 34.26
C GLY A 34 -43.66 31.17 32.81
N LEU A 35 -44.42 30.33 32.07
CA LEU A 35 -44.81 30.58 30.69
C LEU A 35 -46.10 31.42 30.64
N ASN A 36 -46.14 32.40 29.73
CA ASN A 36 -47.36 33.16 29.43
C ASN A 36 -48.27 32.34 28.50
N LEU A 37 -49.05 31.44 29.09
CA LEU A 37 -50.00 30.59 28.38
C LEU A 37 -51.35 31.34 28.26
N SER A 38 -51.54 32.12 27.19
CA SER A 38 -52.80 32.84 26.92
C SER A 38 -53.89 31.91 26.39
N GLY A 39 -55.15 32.32 26.52
CA GLY A 39 -56.32 31.55 26.07
C GLY A 39 -56.53 31.53 24.56
N GLU A 40 -55.80 32.31 23.77
CA GLU A 40 -56.00 32.44 22.31
C GLU A 40 -55.78 31.11 21.56
N ALA A 41 -54.83 30.28 22.04
CA ALA A 41 -54.58 28.96 21.46
C ALA A 41 -55.72 27.95 21.73
N LEU A 42 -56.60 28.22 22.71
CA LEU A 42 -57.79 27.42 23.00
C LEU A 42 -58.84 27.56 21.91
N ASP A 43 -59.03 28.80 21.44
CA ASP A 43 -60.04 29.13 20.43
C ASP A 43 -59.70 28.51 19.07
N ALA A 44 -58.40 28.28 18.82
CA ALA A 44 -57.86 27.60 17.64
C ALA A 44 -58.02 26.06 17.64
N LEU A 45 -58.46 25.44 18.75
CA LEU A 45 -58.62 23.98 18.81
C LEU A 45 -59.91 23.52 18.08
N PRO A 46 -59.82 22.60 17.10
CA PRO A 46 -60.97 22.16 16.32
C PRO A 46 -61.96 21.35 17.16
N LYS A 47 -63.24 21.34 16.75
CA LYS A 47 -64.31 20.62 17.46
C LYS A 47 -64.01 19.13 17.66
N SER A 48 -63.37 18.49 16.67
CA SER A 48 -62.93 17.09 16.75
C SER A 48 -61.93 16.86 17.88
N TYR A 49 -60.99 17.78 18.08
CA TYR A 49 -60.04 17.73 19.19
C TYR A 49 -60.75 17.87 20.54
N ARG A 50 -61.66 18.84 20.68
CA ARG A 50 -62.41 19.08 21.93
C ARG A 50 -63.29 17.89 22.33
N TYR A 51 -63.81 17.14 21.35
CA TYR A 51 -64.61 15.93 21.60
C TYR A 51 -63.75 14.74 22.07
N LEU A 52 -62.55 14.58 21.50
CA LEU A 52 -61.69 13.41 21.75
C LEU A 52 -60.72 13.59 22.93
N VAL A 53 -60.37 14.83 23.29
CA VAL A 53 -59.30 15.13 24.25
C VAL A 53 -59.84 15.75 25.54
N PRO A 54 -59.60 15.15 26.73
CA PRO A 54 -60.00 15.73 28.01
C PRO A 54 -59.32 17.07 28.32
N ALA A 55 -59.99 17.96 29.06
CA ALA A 55 -59.54 19.33 29.32
C ALA A 55 -58.13 19.44 29.93
N TRP A 56 -57.79 18.56 30.90
CA TRP A 56 -56.46 18.56 31.50
C TRP A 56 -55.36 18.18 30.49
N ARG A 57 -55.69 17.33 29.50
CA ARG A 57 -54.76 16.89 28.46
C ARG A 57 -54.58 17.96 27.40
N ALA A 58 -55.66 18.65 27.02
CA ALA A 58 -55.61 19.81 26.14
C ALA A 58 -54.72 20.93 26.70
N ALA A 59 -54.83 21.21 28.01
CA ALA A 59 -53.95 22.16 28.67
C ALA A 59 -52.47 21.74 28.64
N ARG A 60 -52.17 20.43 28.76
CA ARG A 60 -50.80 19.91 28.66
C ARG A 60 -50.24 20.03 27.25
N ASP A 61 -51.00 19.64 26.23
CA ASP A 61 -50.56 19.75 24.84
C ASP A 61 -50.24 21.21 24.48
N LEU A 62 -51.12 22.16 24.84
CA LEU A 62 -50.89 23.59 24.61
C LEU A 62 -49.67 24.12 25.38
N ALA A 63 -49.46 23.68 26.62
CA ALA A 63 -48.28 24.07 27.40
C ALA A 63 -46.98 23.54 26.79
N LEU A 64 -46.98 22.30 26.27
CA LEU A 64 -45.83 21.71 25.57
C LEU A 64 -45.53 22.44 24.27
N ILE A 65 -46.56 22.76 23.48
CA ILE A 65 -46.41 23.53 22.23
C ILE A 65 -45.82 24.92 22.53
N ALA A 66 -46.32 25.61 23.56
CA ALA A 66 -45.80 26.93 23.95
C ALA A 66 -44.37 26.89 24.51
N ALA A 67 -43.97 25.77 25.12
CA ALA A 67 -42.61 25.57 25.64
C ALA A 67 -41.59 25.19 24.55
N ASN A 68 -42.06 24.69 23.40
CA ASN A 68 -41.21 24.19 22.33
C ASN A 68 -40.71 25.31 21.40
N ARG A 69 -39.57 25.91 21.76
CA ARG A 69 -38.96 27.03 21.03
C ARG A 69 -38.14 26.63 19.81
N ASP A 70 -37.67 25.38 19.76
CA ASP A 70 -36.73 24.89 18.75
C ASP A 70 -37.44 24.11 17.61
N GLU A 71 -38.77 24.10 17.61
CA GLU A 71 -39.66 23.43 16.65
C GLU A 71 -39.42 21.91 16.44
N ARG A 72 -38.63 21.28 17.31
CA ARG A 72 -38.41 19.82 17.28
C ARG A 72 -39.69 19.05 17.65
N GLU A 73 -39.80 17.82 17.16
CA GLU A 73 -40.89 16.91 17.56
C GLU A 73 -40.85 16.65 19.08
N ILE A 74 -41.96 16.92 19.75
CA ILE A 74 -42.16 16.62 21.16
C ILE A 74 -42.68 15.19 21.26
N VAL A 75 -41.98 14.35 22.01
CA VAL A 75 -42.38 12.98 22.27
C VAL A 75 -42.81 12.86 23.73
N GLU A 76 -43.98 12.29 23.98
CA GLU A 76 -44.43 11.87 25.31
C GLU A 76 -44.77 10.38 25.32
N LEU A 77 -44.40 9.69 26.39
CA LEU A 77 -44.76 8.30 26.63
C LEU A 77 -45.46 8.19 27.98
N ARG A 78 -46.69 7.69 27.98
CA ARG A 78 -47.53 7.61 29.18
C ARG A 78 -48.18 6.24 29.32
N ARG A 79 -48.18 5.66 30.53
CA ARG A 79 -48.94 4.44 30.80
C ARG A 79 -50.43 4.74 30.89
N LEU A 80 -51.26 4.01 30.16
CA LEU A 80 -52.71 4.10 30.29
C LEU A 80 -53.21 3.27 31.47
N ARG A 81 -54.13 3.84 32.26
CA ARG A 81 -54.82 3.11 33.33
C ARG A 81 -56.13 2.56 32.74
N GLY A 82 -56.21 1.25 32.56
CA GLY A 82 -57.41 0.54 32.13
C GLY A 82 -57.87 -0.48 33.17
N LEU A 83 -59.18 -0.56 33.38
CA LEU A 83 -59.87 -1.54 34.24
C LEU A 83 -59.88 -2.91 33.53
N GLY A 84 -59.07 -3.87 33.98
CA GLY A 84 -59.32 -5.30 33.75
C GLY A 84 -58.66 -6.03 32.56
N ALA A 85 -57.56 -5.55 31.96
CA ALA A 85 -56.83 -6.30 30.93
C ALA A 85 -55.42 -6.75 31.40
N ASP A 86 -55.04 -7.98 31.08
CA ASP A 86 -53.76 -8.64 31.43
C ASP A 86 -52.51 -7.99 30.79
N VAL A 87 -52.67 -7.03 29.86
CA VAL A 87 -51.56 -6.38 29.14
C VAL A 87 -51.56 -4.87 29.39
N ALA A 88 -50.44 -4.34 29.89
CA ALA A 88 -50.26 -2.91 30.11
C ALA A 88 -50.15 -2.16 28.76
N ARG A 89 -51.07 -1.22 28.52
CA ARG A 89 -51.07 -0.32 27.36
C ARG A 89 -50.43 1.03 27.68
N TYR A 90 -49.82 1.63 26.67
CA TYR A 90 -49.15 2.93 26.74
C TYR A 90 -49.64 3.83 25.62
N GLU A 91 -49.61 5.14 25.84
CA GLU A 91 -49.86 6.17 24.84
C GLU A 91 -48.52 6.83 24.49
N ILE A 92 -48.15 6.80 23.22
CA ILE A 92 -47.08 7.62 22.65
C ILE A 92 -47.74 8.81 21.96
N ARG A 93 -47.41 10.03 22.39
CA ARG A 93 -47.90 11.26 21.75
C ARG A 93 -46.73 12.00 21.11
N LEU A 94 -46.85 12.27 19.81
CA LEU A 94 -45.93 13.06 19.01
C LEU A 94 -46.60 14.41 18.70
N ILE A 95 -45.88 15.51 18.93
CA ILE A 95 -46.38 16.86 18.67
C ILE A 95 -45.30 17.67 17.96
N GLY A 96 -45.57 18.14 16.75
CA GLY A 96 -44.62 18.94 16.01
C GLY A 96 -45.21 19.68 14.81
N ALA A 97 -44.35 20.40 14.09
CA ALA A 97 -44.73 21.18 12.93
C ALA A 97 -44.86 20.35 11.65
N LYS A 98 -44.22 19.16 11.59
CA LYS A 98 -44.18 18.32 10.40
C LYS A 98 -45.43 17.45 10.30
N ASP A 99 -46.02 17.41 9.10
CA ASP A 99 -47.08 16.45 8.79
C ASP A 99 -46.50 15.07 8.43
N HIS A 100 -46.08 14.30 9.43
CA HIS A 100 -45.69 12.91 9.25
C HIS A 100 -46.88 12.03 8.84
N ALA A 101 -46.69 11.24 7.79
CA ALA A 101 -47.66 10.25 7.36
C ALA A 101 -47.61 8.98 8.23
N LEU A 102 -48.69 8.20 8.23
CA LEU A 102 -48.79 7.02 9.09
C LEU A 102 -47.82 5.90 8.68
N ASP A 103 -47.58 5.76 7.38
CA ASP A 103 -46.61 4.83 6.78
C ASP A 103 -45.16 5.21 7.10
N GLU A 104 -44.87 6.47 7.46
CA GLU A 104 -43.56 6.89 8.00
C GLU A 104 -43.38 6.43 9.45
N LEU A 105 -44.42 6.56 10.29
CA LEU A 105 -44.32 6.37 11.75
C LEU A 105 -44.58 4.94 12.23
N LEU A 106 -45.49 4.19 11.59
CA LEU A 106 -45.80 2.81 11.99
C LEU A 106 -44.57 1.89 11.95
N PRO A 107 -43.76 1.88 10.88
CA PRO A 107 -42.55 1.06 10.85
C PRO A 107 -41.60 1.41 12.00
N MET A 108 -41.46 2.70 12.36
CA MET A 108 -40.59 3.12 13.46
C MET A 108 -41.02 2.52 14.81
N LEU A 109 -42.32 2.55 15.11
CA LEU A 109 -42.86 1.97 16.34
C LEU A 109 -42.71 0.44 16.35
N GLN A 110 -42.95 -0.22 15.21
CA GLN A 110 -42.77 -1.66 15.07
C GLN A 110 -41.32 -2.09 15.26
N ASN A 111 -40.38 -1.33 14.68
CA ASN A 111 -38.94 -1.51 14.80
C ASN A 111 -38.45 -1.37 16.26
N LEU A 112 -39.11 -0.54 17.06
CA LEU A 112 -38.88 -0.44 18.52
C LEU A 112 -39.50 -1.60 19.32
N GLY A 113 -40.09 -2.59 18.66
CA GLY A 113 -40.73 -3.74 19.29
C GLY A 113 -42.11 -3.43 19.86
N LEU A 114 -42.79 -2.39 19.37
CA LEU A 114 -44.13 -2.00 19.81
C LEU A 114 -45.18 -2.42 18.78
N ARG A 115 -46.31 -2.93 19.28
CA ARG A 115 -47.53 -3.14 18.51
C ARG A 115 -48.46 -1.96 18.72
N VAL A 116 -48.91 -1.35 17.63
CA VAL A 116 -49.92 -0.27 17.66
C VAL A 116 -51.31 -0.89 17.69
N ALA A 117 -52.07 -0.57 18.74
CA ALA A 117 -53.44 -1.03 18.97
C ALA A 117 -54.49 -0.02 18.49
N ASP A 118 -54.20 1.28 18.59
CA ASP A 118 -55.08 2.36 18.15
C ASP A 118 -54.26 3.60 17.79
N GLN A 119 -54.78 4.48 16.93
CA GLN A 119 -54.08 5.68 16.48
C GLN A 119 -55.03 6.84 16.17
N ILE A 120 -54.63 8.05 16.58
CA ILE A 120 -55.39 9.29 16.38
C ILE A 120 -54.44 10.38 15.85
N GLN A 121 -54.83 11.07 14.78
CA GLN A 121 -54.13 12.25 14.26
C GLN A 121 -55.04 13.47 14.32
N LEU A 122 -54.51 14.59 14.82
CA LEU A 122 -55.21 15.86 14.98
C LEU A 122 -54.34 16.99 14.44
N ALA A 123 -54.88 17.83 13.56
CA ALA A 123 -54.22 19.04 13.08
C ALA A 123 -54.76 20.27 13.83
N LEU A 124 -53.85 21.11 14.31
CA LEU A 124 -54.13 22.35 15.02
C LEU A 124 -53.62 23.53 14.19
N ASN A 125 -54.47 24.52 13.94
CA ASN A 125 -54.08 25.74 13.23
C ASN A 125 -53.84 26.87 14.25
N LEU A 126 -52.62 26.95 14.77
CA LEU A 126 -52.25 27.93 15.79
C LEU A 126 -51.66 29.20 15.16
N SER A 127 -51.54 30.27 15.93
CA SER A 127 -50.91 31.53 15.46
C SER A 127 -49.44 31.38 15.07
N ILE A 128 -48.76 30.37 15.61
CA ILE A 128 -47.37 29.97 15.29
C ILE A 128 -47.26 29.06 14.05
N GLY A 129 -48.36 28.86 13.32
CA GLY A 129 -48.46 27.93 12.20
C GLY A 129 -49.12 26.59 12.58
N PRO A 130 -49.26 25.67 11.61
CA PRO A 130 -49.87 24.38 11.85
C PRO A 130 -49.04 23.52 12.80
N ARG A 131 -49.72 22.78 13.68
CA ARG A 131 -49.13 21.77 14.56
C ARG A 131 -49.94 20.49 14.47
N PHE A 132 -49.25 19.37 14.41
CA PHE A 132 -49.86 18.05 14.29
C PHE A 132 -49.64 17.26 15.57
N ILE A 133 -50.71 16.70 16.12
CA ILE A 133 -50.67 15.82 17.27
C ILE A 133 -51.03 14.41 16.79
N ARG A 134 -50.12 13.46 17.01
CA ARG A 134 -50.33 12.04 16.70
C ARG A 134 -50.25 11.25 17.99
N SER A 135 -51.29 10.49 18.29
CA SER A 135 -51.36 9.66 19.49
C SER A 135 -51.50 8.20 19.10
N PHE A 136 -50.58 7.36 19.57
CA PHE A 136 -50.56 5.93 19.33
C PHE A 136 -50.77 5.20 20.65
N ILE A 137 -51.76 4.31 20.69
CA ILE A 137 -51.90 3.37 21.79
C ILE A 137 -51.09 2.13 21.44
N VAL A 138 -50.10 1.81 22.27
CA VAL A 138 -49.12 0.76 22.01
C VAL A 138 -49.03 -0.25 23.15
N GLU A 139 -48.61 -1.46 22.80
CA GLU A 139 -48.25 -2.54 23.72
C GLU A 139 -46.97 -3.24 23.21
N PRO A 140 -46.18 -3.91 24.08
CA PRO A 140 -45.03 -4.69 23.64
C PRO A 140 -45.43 -5.77 22.61
N ALA A 141 -44.71 -5.87 21.49
CA ALA A 141 -44.97 -6.89 20.47
C ALA A 141 -44.57 -8.30 20.96
N MET A 142 -43.46 -8.42 21.70
CA MET A 142 -43.07 -9.65 22.38
C MET A 142 -43.63 -9.66 23.81
N ARG A 143 -44.28 -10.77 24.19
CA ARG A 143 -44.88 -10.91 25.54
C ARG A 143 -43.88 -11.33 26.62
N SER A 144 -42.77 -11.97 26.23
CA SER A 144 -41.72 -12.43 27.16
C SER A 144 -40.51 -11.49 27.10
N GLY A 145 -39.96 -11.12 28.26
CA GLY A 145 -38.75 -10.29 28.39
C GLY A 145 -38.94 -8.78 28.14
N ALA A 146 -39.82 -8.38 27.22
CA ALA A 146 -40.04 -6.98 26.85
C ALA A 146 -40.80 -6.17 27.91
N SER A 147 -40.33 -4.96 28.24
CA SER A 147 -41.01 -4.09 29.22
C SER A 147 -40.85 -2.60 28.94
N VAL A 148 -41.95 -1.96 28.52
CA VAL A 148 -42.01 -0.50 28.33
C VAL A 148 -41.84 0.25 29.66
N ALA A 149 -42.32 -0.31 30.78
CA ALA A 149 -42.14 0.32 32.10
C ALA A 149 -40.66 0.42 32.50
N ARG A 150 -39.89 -0.66 32.33
CA ARG A 150 -38.46 -0.68 32.68
C ARG A 150 -37.60 0.14 31.72
N SER A 151 -38.03 0.26 30.46
CA SER A 151 -37.29 0.97 29.41
C SER A 151 -37.85 2.36 29.10
N HIS A 152 -38.72 2.93 29.94
CA HIS A 152 -39.47 4.18 29.64
C HIS A 152 -38.56 5.32 29.16
N GLY A 153 -37.50 5.65 29.91
CA GLY A 153 -36.58 6.73 29.54
C GLY A 153 -35.79 6.43 28.26
N ARG A 154 -35.24 5.22 28.13
CA ARG A 154 -34.46 4.81 26.94
C ARG A 154 -35.32 4.76 25.68
N LEU A 155 -36.56 4.28 25.79
CA LEU A 155 -37.52 4.25 24.69
C LEU A 155 -37.88 5.67 24.24
N LEU A 156 -38.07 6.59 25.19
CA LEU A 156 -38.34 7.99 24.88
C LEU A 156 -37.17 8.65 24.13
N GLU A 157 -35.93 8.44 24.60
CA GLU A 157 -34.75 8.99 23.93
C GLU A 157 -34.50 8.35 22.56
N ALA A 158 -34.74 7.05 22.41
CA ALA A 158 -34.62 6.38 21.12
C ALA A 158 -35.67 6.86 20.10
N LEU A 159 -36.91 7.09 20.54
CA LEU A 159 -37.94 7.68 19.69
C LEU A 159 -37.52 9.05 19.17
N LYS A 160 -36.95 9.90 20.05
CA LYS A 160 -36.43 11.21 19.64
C LYS A 160 -35.29 11.06 18.64
N ALA A 161 -34.32 10.18 18.89
CA ALA A 161 -33.18 9.95 18.01
C ALA A 161 -33.58 9.43 16.63
N VAL A 162 -34.56 8.52 16.56
CA VAL A 162 -35.10 8.02 15.28
C VAL A 162 -35.84 9.12 14.53
N LEU A 163 -36.65 9.93 15.22
CA LEU A 163 -37.39 11.03 14.61
C LEU A 163 -36.48 12.17 14.11
N SER A 164 -35.35 12.41 14.80
CA SER A 164 -34.32 13.37 14.36
C SER A 164 -33.33 12.80 13.34
N ALA A 165 -33.51 11.53 12.93
CA ALA A 165 -32.58 10.79 12.05
C ALA A 165 -31.13 10.72 12.58
N GLU A 166 -30.96 10.78 13.89
CA GLU A 166 -29.67 10.55 14.59
C GLU A 166 -29.31 9.06 14.67
N VAL A 167 -30.30 8.18 14.51
CA VAL A 167 -30.12 6.73 14.40
C VAL A 167 -31.14 6.18 13.40
N GLU A 168 -30.77 5.11 12.72
CA GLU A 168 -31.65 4.47 11.75
C GLU A 168 -32.82 3.72 12.41
N SER A 169 -33.91 3.55 11.66
CA SER A 169 -35.07 2.78 12.08
C SER A 169 -35.06 1.36 11.51
N ASP A 170 -34.67 0.37 12.31
CA ASP A 170 -34.82 -1.06 11.98
C ASP A 170 -35.17 -1.92 13.20
N ALA A 171 -35.32 -3.23 12.97
CA ALA A 171 -35.68 -4.20 13.99
C ALA A 171 -34.71 -4.25 15.20
N LEU A 172 -33.45 -3.82 15.05
CA LEU A 172 -32.46 -3.88 16.14
C LEU A 172 -32.85 -2.94 17.30
N ASN A 173 -33.60 -1.88 17.01
CA ASN A 173 -34.17 -0.98 18.02
C ASN A 173 -35.07 -1.70 19.04
N GLY A 174 -35.61 -2.88 18.70
CA GLY A 174 -36.37 -3.73 19.61
C GLY A 174 -35.57 -4.17 20.84
N LEU A 175 -34.23 -4.17 20.78
CA LEU A 175 -33.36 -4.46 21.93
C LEU A 175 -33.63 -3.53 23.12
N ILE A 176 -34.13 -2.31 22.91
CA ILE A 176 -34.49 -1.36 23.97
C ILE A 176 -35.49 -1.96 24.96
N LEU A 177 -36.45 -2.75 24.46
CA LEU A 177 -37.51 -3.31 25.31
C LEU A 177 -37.05 -4.56 26.06
N VAL A 178 -36.12 -5.32 25.49
CA VAL A 178 -35.70 -6.63 26.00
C VAL A 178 -34.34 -6.63 26.72
N THR A 179 -33.60 -5.51 26.66
CA THR A 179 -32.32 -5.30 27.34
C THR A 179 -32.32 -4.01 28.18
N GLN A 180 -31.21 -3.74 28.87
CA GLN A 180 -30.96 -2.44 29.52
C GLN A 180 -30.21 -1.45 28.61
N LEU A 181 -30.02 -1.79 27.33
CA LEU A 181 -29.25 -0.97 26.40
C LEU A 181 -30.02 0.25 25.92
N ASP A 182 -29.31 1.37 25.75
CA ASP A 182 -29.82 2.58 25.07
C ASP A 182 -29.60 2.52 23.55
N TRP A 183 -30.14 3.52 22.85
CA TRP A 183 -30.09 3.56 21.38
C TRP A 183 -28.67 3.67 20.81
N ARG A 184 -27.74 4.33 21.52
CA ARG A 184 -26.34 4.51 21.06
C ARG A 184 -25.58 3.20 21.21
N GLN A 185 -25.80 2.49 22.31
CA GLN A 185 -25.24 1.15 22.55
C GLN A 185 -25.79 0.13 21.53
N ILE A 186 -27.04 0.31 21.08
CA ILE A 186 -27.62 -0.49 20.01
C ILE A 186 -27.02 -0.14 18.64
N ASP A 187 -26.76 1.15 18.38
CA ASP A 187 -26.10 1.59 17.14
C ASP A 187 -24.67 1.05 17.00
N LEU A 188 -23.98 0.78 18.12
CA LEU A 188 -22.71 0.05 18.10
C LEU A 188 -22.85 -1.36 17.49
N PHE A 189 -23.90 -2.10 17.85
CA PHE A 189 -24.18 -3.40 17.23
C PHE A 189 -24.56 -3.28 15.76
N ARG A 190 -25.15 -2.15 15.38
CA ARG A 190 -25.41 -1.82 13.98
C ARG A 190 -24.10 -1.62 13.21
N ALA A 191 -23.15 -0.87 13.78
CA ALA A 191 -21.82 -0.68 13.21
C ALA A 191 -21.09 -2.03 13.00
N TYR A 192 -21.04 -2.89 14.02
CA TYR A 192 -20.44 -4.22 13.90
C TYR A 192 -21.20 -5.13 12.92
N GLY A 193 -22.53 -5.08 12.93
CA GLY A 193 -23.37 -5.85 12.01
C GLY A 193 -23.13 -5.46 10.56
N ASN A 194 -23.08 -4.17 10.25
CA ASN A 194 -22.84 -3.65 8.91
C ASN A 194 -21.41 -3.97 8.45
N TYR A 195 -20.41 -3.83 9.32
CA TYR A 195 -19.03 -4.26 9.04
C TYR A 195 -18.95 -5.78 8.75
N TYR A 196 -19.60 -6.60 9.56
CA TYR A 196 -19.63 -8.06 9.39
C TYR A 196 -20.18 -8.47 8.01
N GLN A 197 -21.15 -7.73 7.47
CA GLN A 197 -21.64 -7.97 6.11
C GLN A 197 -20.60 -7.66 5.03
N GLN A 198 -19.82 -6.60 5.22
CA GLN A 198 -18.75 -6.20 4.28
C GLN A 198 -17.61 -7.21 4.21
N LEU A 199 -17.55 -8.20 5.12
CA LEU A 199 -16.63 -9.34 5.03
C LEU A 199 -17.04 -10.38 3.97
N GLY A 200 -18.11 -10.15 3.20
CA GLY A 200 -18.53 -11.01 2.10
C GLY A 200 -19.19 -12.33 2.54
N LEU A 201 -19.59 -12.41 3.81
CA LEU A 201 -20.36 -13.54 4.34
C LEU A 201 -21.79 -13.43 3.82
N ARG A 202 -22.36 -14.53 3.29
CA ARG A 202 -23.72 -14.58 2.71
C ARG A 202 -24.83 -14.53 3.79
N ILE A 203 -24.75 -13.58 4.71
CA ILE A 203 -25.66 -13.39 5.85
C ILE A 203 -26.27 -11.99 5.76
N GLY A 204 -27.60 -11.93 5.62
CA GLY A 204 -28.32 -10.66 5.57
C GLY A 204 -28.50 -10.01 6.96
N ARG A 205 -28.61 -8.68 7.00
CA ARG A 205 -28.83 -7.86 8.23
C ARG A 205 -29.92 -8.43 9.12
N ALA A 206 -31.05 -8.79 8.52
CA ALA A 206 -32.20 -9.34 9.23
C ALA A 206 -31.84 -10.57 10.08
N ARG A 207 -30.91 -11.42 9.62
CA ARG A 207 -30.46 -12.60 10.37
C ARG A 207 -29.58 -12.22 11.56
N ILE A 208 -28.70 -11.23 11.39
CA ILE A 208 -27.84 -10.70 12.46
C ILE A 208 -28.71 -10.08 13.56
N TYR A 209 -29.66 -9.23 13.18
CA TYR A 209 -30.57 -8.58 14.13
C TYR A 209 -31.43 -9.59 14.87
N ARG A 210 -31.92 -10.62 14.16
CA ARG A 210 -32.67 -11.71 14.78
C ARG A 210 -31.85 -12.45 15.83
N ALA A 211 -30.58 -12.78 15.56
CA ALA A 211 -29.71 -13.45 16.52
C ALA A 211 -29.54 -12.63 17.81
N LEU A 212 -29.31 -11.31 17.68
CA LEU A 212 -29.20 -10.40 18.83
C LEU A 212 -30.53 -10.27 19.61
N LEU A 213 -31.66 -10.14 18.92
CA LEU A 213 -32.99 -10.03 19.53
C LEU A 213 -33.43 -11.32 20.25
N HIS A 214 -33.07 -12.48 19.71
CA HIS A 214 -33.37 -13.79 20.31
C HIS A 214 -32.43 -14.14 21.47
N SER A 215 -31.29 -13.46 21.60
CA SER A 215 -30.34 -13.66 22.69
C SER A 215 -30.02 -12.36 23.45
N PRO A 216 -31.00 -11.73 24.14
CA PRO A 216 -30.79 -10.47 24.86
C PRO A 216 -29.73 -10.52 25.97
N ALA A 217 -29.50 -11.71 26.55
CA ALA A 217 -28.44 -11.91 27.54
C ALA A 217 -27.05 -11.84 26.90
N VAL A 218 -26.87 -12.43 25.71
CA VAL A 218 -25.63 -12.34 24.94
C VAL A 218 -25.39 -10.89 24.51
N ALA A 219 -26.39 -10.21 23.94
CA ALA A 219 -26.26 -8.80 23.53
C ALA A 219 -25.80 -7.90 24.70
N GLN A 220 -26.36 -8.08 25.90
CA GLN A 220 -25.91 -7.33 27.08
C GLN A 220 -24.47 -7.66 27.49
N LEU A 221 -24.07 -8.93 27.45
CA LEU A 221 -22.70 -9.33 27.79
C LEU A 221 -21.68 -8.89 26.73
N LEU A 222 -22.04 -8.88 25.45
CA LEU A 222 -21.19 -8.35 24.38
C LEU A 222 -20.93 -6.85 24.58
N TYR A 223 -21.98 -6.08 24.91
CA TYR A 223 -21.80 -4.67 25.21
C TYR A 223 -20.97 -4.46 26.48
N ARG A 224 -21.23 -5.22 27.56
CA ARG A 224 -20.42 -5.16 28.78
C ARG A 224 -18.95 -5.49 28.53
N TYR A 225 -18.69 -6.44 27.63
CA TYR A 225 -17.34 -6.77 27.20
C TYR A 225 -16.69 -5.60 26.46
N PHE A 226 -17.39 -5.00 25.49
CA PHE A 226 -16.94 -3.80 24.79
C PHE A 226 -16.67 -2.64 25.76
N GLU A 227 -17.58 -2.39 26.69
CA GLU A 227 -17.48 -1.32 27.68
C GLU A 227 -16.28 -1.51 28.60
N ALA A 228 -16.08 -2.72 29.13
CA ALA A 228 -14.91 -3.04 29.94
C ALA A 228 -13.58 -2.88 29.19
N ARG A 229 -13.57 -2.94 27.85
CA ARG A 229 -12.37 -2.71 27.04
C ARG A 229 -12.12 -1.24 26.75
N PHE A 230 -13.14 -0.47 26.41
CA PHE A 230 -12.96 0.83 25.79
C PHE A 230 -13.41 2.02 26.63
N GLU A 231 -14.13 1.79 27.73
CA GLU A 231 -14.45 2.88 28.67
C GLU A 231 -13.16 3.38 29.32
N PRO A 232 -12.80 4.67 29.17
CA PRO A 232 -11.56 5.19 29.74
C PRO A 232 -11.55 5.07 31.27
N ASP A 233 -10.60 4.29 31.80
CA ASP A 233 -10.50 4.08 33.24
C ASP A 233 -9.96 5.33 33.95
N ARG A 234 -10.84 5.99 34.72
CA ARG A 234 -10.48 7.16 35.53
C ARG A 234 -9.67 6.80 36.78
N GLY A 235 -9.65 5.53 37.16
CA GLY A 235 -8.88 4.99 38.28
C GLY A 235 -7.44 4.63 37.94
N GLY A 236 -7.08 4.62 36.65
CA GLY A 236 -5.70 4.39 36.19
C GLY A 236 -5.19 2.97 36.37
N ARG A 237 -6.07 1.94 36.40
CA ARG A 237 -5.64 0.54 36.41
C ARG A 237 -4.85 0.22 35.16
N ASP A 238 -3.90 -0.71 35.28
CA ASP A 238 -3.16 -1.17 34.13
C ASP A 238 -3.99 -2.15 33.27
N SER A 239 -3.53 -2.37 32.04
CA SER A 239 -4.23 -3.24 31.09
C SER A 239 -4.32 -4.71 31.54
N PHE A 240 -3.38 -5.19 32.37
CA PHE A 240 -3.35 -6.57 32.85
C PHE A 240 -4.40 -6.79 33.93
N GLU A 241 -4.57 -5.83 34.85
CA GLU A 241 -5.62 -5.84 35.86
C GLU A 241 -7.03 -5.82 35.21
N ILE A 242 -7.23 -4.98 34.20
CA ILE A 242 -8.50 -4.93 33.45
C ILE A 242 -8.80 -6.30 32.77
N GLU A 243 -7.79 -6.92 32.16
CA GLU A 243 -7.90 -8.23 31.53
C GLU A 243 -8.30 -9.33 32.52
N LEU A 244 -7.64 -9.37 33.69
CA LEU A 244 -7.85 -10.41 34.70
C LEU A 244 -9.16 -10.22 35.47
N GLU A 245 -9.44 -9.01 35.94
CA GLU A 245 -10.56 -8.75 36.87
C GLU A 245 -11.88 -8.49 36.15
N SER A 246 -11.85 -7.94 34.93
CA SER A 246 -13.06 -7.51 34.22
C SER A 246 -13.33 -8.41 33.01
N LEU A 247 -12.36 -8.55 32.11
CA LEU A 247 -12.58 -9.21 30.82
C LEU A 247 -12.69 -10.73 30.96
N THR A 248 -11.82 -11.37 31.73
CA THR A 248 -11.82 -12.84 31.90
C THR A 248 -13.16 -13.38 32.46
N PRO A 249 -13.75 -12.81 33.52
CA PRO A 249 -15.07 -13.24 34.00
C PRO A 249 -16.20 -13.00 33.00
N ILE A 250 -16.15 -11.90 32.24
CA ILE A 250 -17.15 -11.61 31.20
C ILE A 250 -17.04 -12.60 30.04
N ARG A 251 -15.82 -12.97 29.60
CA ARG A 251 -15.60 -14.00 28.58
C ARG A 251 -16.17 -15.36 29.02
N ALA A 252 -15.93 -15.77 30.27
CA ALA A 252 -16.49 -17.01 30.80
C ALA A 252 -18.03 -16.98 30.79
N GLN A 253 -18.64 -15.88 31.24
CA GLN A 253 -20.10 -15.69 31.18
C GLN A 253 -20.64 -15.70 29.74
N LEU A 254 -19.91 -15.10 28.79
CA LEU A 254 -20.28 -15.12 27.38
C LEU A 254 -20.31 -16.55 26.84
N VAL A 255 -19.29 -17.36 27.12
CA VAL A 255 -19.24 -18.77 26.74
C VAL A 255 -20.45 -19.52 27.31
N ASP A 256 -20.71 -19.39 28.61
CA ASP A 256 -21.83 -20.07 29.29
C ASP A 256 -23.21 -19.71 28.72
N VAL A 257 -23.39 -18.48 28.24
CA VAL A 257 -24.66 -18.02 27.66
C VAL A 257 -24.75 -18.38 26.18
N LEU A 258 -23.65 -18.31 25.43
CA LEU A 258 -23.57 -18.75 24.03
C LEU A 258 -23.89 -20.24 23.91
N ASP A 259 -23.41 -21.08 24.83
CA ASP A 259 -23.67 -22.52 24.85
C ASP A 259 -25.17 -22.87 25.07
N LYS A 260 -25.98 -21.90 25.50
CA LYS A 260 -27.45 -22.03 25.65
C LYS A 260 -28.22 -21.59 24.40
N VAL A 261 -27.55 -21.06 23.38
CA VAL A 261 -28.17 -20.65 22.12
C VAL A 261 -28.49 -21.90 21.30
N THR A 262 -29.78 -22.13 21.04
CA THR A 262 -30.25 -23.38 20.41
C THR A 262 -30.11 -23.40 18.89
N ASP A 263 -30.21 -22.24 18.23
CA ASP A 263 -30.00 -22.11 16.78
C ASP A 263 -28.49 -21.93 16.51
N SER A 264 -27.87 -22.92 15.88
CA SER A 264 -26.44 -22.93 15.57
C SER A 264 -26.00 -21.79 14.64
N GLY A 265 -26.91 -21.31 13.79
CA GLY A 265 -26.64 -20.15 12.93
C GLY A 265 -26.62 -18.85 13.74
N ASP A 266 -27.48 -18.72 14.74
CA ASP A 266 -27.48 -17.58 15.66
C ASP A 266 -26.24 -17.63 16.58
N ASP A 267 -25.87 -18.81 17.12
CA ASP A 267 -24.63 -18.99 17.90
C ASP A 267 -23.38 -18.57 17.12
N ARG A 268 -23.25 -19.03 15.87
CA ARG A 268 -22.12 -18.65 15.00
C ARG A 268 -22.02 -17.13 14.81
N ILE A 269 -23.13 -16.47 14.51
CA ILE A 269 -23.16 -15.01 14.31
C ILE A 269 -22.74 -14.29 15.60
N LEU A 270 -23.25 -14.73 16.75
CA LEU A 270 -22.93 -14.09 18.03
C LEU A 270 -21.46 -14.30 18.43
N ARG A 271 -20.87 -15.46 18.13
CA ARG A 271 -19.43 -15.73 18.31
C ARG A 271 -18.57 -14.90 17.37
N ASP A 272 -18.98 -14.73 16.11
CA ASP A 272 -18.28 -13.87 15.17
C ASP A 272 -18.35 -12.38 15.61
N LEU A 273 -19.50 -11.91 16.08
CA LEU A 273 -19.64 -10.55 16.65
C LEU A 273 -18.77 -10.36 17.89
N PHE A 274 -18.69 -11.37 18.76
CA PHE A 274 -17.76 -11.36 19.89
C PHE A 274 -16.30 -11.23 19.42
N ASN A 275 -15.89 -12.02 18.42
CA ASN A 275 -14.53 -11.95 17.86
C ASN A 275 -14.25 -10.59 17.20
N LEU A 276 -15.22 -9.96 16.53
CA LEU A 276 -15.06 -8.60 16.00
C LEU A 276 -14.86 -7.57 17.10
N ILE A 277 -15.64 -7.65 18.18
CA ILE A 277 -15.46 -6.78 19.34
C ILE A 277 -14.07 -7.01 19.93
N ASP A 278 -13.64 -8.26 20.10
CA ASP A 278 -12.33 -8.63 20.63
C ASP A 278 -11.16 -8.15 19.75
N ALA A 279 -11.28 -8.30 18.43
CA ALA A 279 -10.28 -7.84 17.46
C ALA A 279 -10.25 -6.32 17.27
N THR A 280 -11.22 -5.58 17.81
CA THR A 280 -11.18 -4.11 17.82
C THR A 280 -10.04 -3.65 18.73
N VAL A 281 -9.23 -2.70 18.27
CA VAL A 281 -8.07 -2.17 19.00
C VAL A 281 -8.24 -0.72 19.44
N ARG A 282 -9.12 0.05 18.79
CA ARG A 282 -9.43 1.46 19.12
C ARG A 282 -10.87 1.80 18.72
N THR A 283 -11.51 2.72 19.45
CA THR A 283 -12.83 3.28 19.10
C THR A 283 -13.01 4.69 19.66
N ASN A 284 -13.81 5.51 18.96
CA ASN A 284 -14.18 6.86 19.39
C ASN A 284 -15.51 6.89 20.16
N PHE A 285 -16.09 5.73 20.48
CA PHE A 285 -17.44 5.61 21.05
C PHE A 285 -17.67 6.49 22.30
N TYR A 286 -16.63 6.65 23.13
CA TYR A 286 -16.63 7.43 24.38
C TYR A 286 -16.22 8.90 24.23
N PHE A 287 -15.93 9.37 23.00
CA PHE A 287 -15.58 10.76 22.78
C PHE A 287 -16.78 11.68 23.03
N CYS A 288 -16.51 12.87 23.58
CA CYS A 288 -17.53 13.85 23.95
C CYS A 288 -17.50 15.06 23.02
N GLY A 289 -18.67 15.63 22.71
CA GLY A 289 -18.84 16.78 21.82
C GLY A 289 -19.94 16.56 20.78
N ASP A 290 -20.50 17.65 20.23
CA ASP A 290 -21.64 17.61 19.32
C ASP A 290 -21.35 16.82 18.03
N TRP A 291 -20.09 16.78 17.60
CA TRP A 291 -19.67 16.08 16.40
C TRP A 291 -19.29 14.61 16.64
N ALA A 292 -18.49 14.34 17.68
CA ALA A 292 -18.01 12.98 18.00
C ALA A 292 -19.15 12.00 18.34
N ARG A 293 -20.34 12.51 18.63
CA ARG A 293 -21.52 11.67 18.87
C ARG A 293 -22.25 11.23 17.59
N LYS A 294 -21.94 11.80 16.42
CA LYS A 294 -22.69 11.60 15.16
C LYS A 294 -22.29 10.34 14.38
N PHE A 295 -21.17 9.71 14.70
CA PHE A 295 -20.68 8.50 14.03
C PHE A 295 -19.88 7.65 15.02
N ILE A 296 -19.72 6.38 14.70
CA ILE A 296 -18.91 5.41 15.44
C ILE A 296 -17.77 4.96 14.53
N ALA A 297 -16.53 5.13 15.01
CA ALA A 297 -15.34 4.64 14.36
C ALA A 297 -14.76 3.45 15.15
N LEU A 298 -14.38 2.39 14.43
CA LEU A 298 -13.81 1.16 14.96
C LEU A 298 -12.53 0.83 14.19
N LYS A 299 -11.39 0.74 14.88
CA LYS A 299 -10.15 0.22 14.31
C LYS A 299 -10.03 -1.25 14.67
N ILE A 300 -9.96 -2.13 13.68
CA ILE A 300 -10.03 -3.58 13.82
C ILE A 300 -8.73 -4.20 13.32
N SER A 301 -8.12 -5.07 14.13
CA SER A 301 -6.98 -5.88 13.74
C SER A 301 -7.45 -7.04 12.86
N SER A 302 -7.13 -7.04 11.57
CA SER A 302 -7.61 -8.10 10.67
C SER A 302 -7.03 -9.47 11.00
N LEU A 303 -5.83 -9.52 11.60
CA LEU A 303 -5.23 -10.75 12.10
C LEU A 303 -5.99 -11.32 13.31
N GLY A 304 -6.62 -10.46 14.12
CA GLY A 304 -7.45 -10.87 15.24
C GLY A 304 -8.82 -11.45 14.84
N VAL A 305 -9.24 -11.24 13.59
CA VAL A 305 -10.52 -11.75 13.07
C VAL A 305 -10.34 -13.14 12.46
N PHE A 306 -10.92 -14.16 13.12
CA PHE A 306 -10.72 -15.56 12.76
C PHE A 306 -11.18 -15.87 11.33
N ASN A 307 -12.38 -15.42 10.98
CA ASN A 307 -13.03 -15.68 9.69
C ASN A 307 -12.81 -14.57 8.64
N MET A 308 -11.76 -13.74 8.82
CA MET A 308 -11.42 -12.70 7.85
C MET A 308 -11.02 -13.31 6.49
N PRO A 309 -11.66 -12.93 5.37
CA PRO A 309 -11.22 -13.38 4.05
C PRO A 309 -9.80 -12.90 3.74
N ALA A 310 -9.02 -13.74 3.05
CA ALA A 310 -7.72 -13.34 2.52
C ALA A 310 -7.86 -12.48 1.24
N PRO A 311 -6.91 -11.56 0.97
CA PRO A 311 -5.80 -11.17 1.85
C PRO A 311 -6.27 -10.28 3.01
N LYS A 312 -5.54 -10.37 4.13
CA LYS A 312 -5.85 -9.63 5.36
C LYS A 312 -4.98 -8.37 5.44
N PRO A 313 -5.56 -7.15 5.43
CA PRO A 313 -4.82 -5.93 5.77
C PRO A 313 -4.24 -6.02 7.19
N MET A 314 -3.26 -5.19 7.56
CA MET A 314 -2.78 -5.11 8.95
C MET A 314 -3.92 -4.66 9.89
N ALA A 315 -4.68 -3.65 9.48
CA ALA A 315 -5.83 -3.14 10.21
C ALA A 315 -6.84 -2.46 9.29
N GLU A 316 -8.08 -2.37 9.75
CA GLU A 316 -9.19 -1.69 9.07
C GLU A 316 -9.82 -0.67 10.00
N ILE A 317 -10.06 0.55 9.51
CA ILE A 317 -10.84 1.55 10.23
C ILE A 317 -12.21 1.63 9.56
N TYR A 318 -13.24 1.18 10.27
CA TYR A 318 -14.63 1.25 9.83
C TYR A 318 -15.33 2.43 10.51
N VAL A 319 -16.07 3.22 9.75
CA VAL A 319 -16.83 4.37 10.25
C VAL A 319 -18.29 4.19 9.84
N HIS A 320 -19.18 4.30 10.83
CA HIS A 320 -20.61 4.14 10.69
C HIS A 320 -21.33 5.40 11.14
N SER A 321 -22.30 5.86 10.33
CA SER A 321 -23.29 6.84 10.73
C SER A 321 -24.64 6.53 10.07
N PRO A 322 -25.75 7.17 10.50
CA PRO A 322 -27.03 7.02 9.82
C PRO A 322 -27.00 7.47 8.36
N SER A 323 -26.08 8.37 8.00
CA SER A 323 -26.01 8.96 6.66
C SER A 323 -24.96 8.32 5.75
N MET A 324 -23.95 7.64 6.31
CA MET A 324 -22.84 7.09 5.53
C MET A 324 -22.17 5.89 6.21
N GLU A 325 -21.49 5.08 5.40
CA GLU A 325 -20.58 4.03 5.86
C GLU A 325 -19.25 4.14 5.12
N GLY A 326 -18.14 3.85 5.79
CA GLY A 326 -16.82 3.91 5.18
C GLY A 326 -15.82 2.95 5.82
N VAL A 327 -14.82 2.53 5.04
CA VAL A 327 -13.75 1.65 5.49
C VAL A 327 -12.40 2.14 4.94
N HIS A 328 -11.38 2.13 5.78
CA HIS A 328 -9.99 2.40 5.40
C HIS A 328 -9.11 1.20 5.74
N LEU A 329 -8.60 0.53 4.71
CA LEU A 329 -7.78 -0.67 4.81
C LEU A 329 -6.30 -0.28 4.75
N ARG A 330 -5.49 -0.79 5.68
CA ARG A 330 -4.05 -0.44 5.78
C ARG A 330 -3.18 -1.68 5.68
N GLY A 331 -2.21 -1.67 4.76
CA GLY A 331 -1.20 -2.72 4.66
C GLY A 331 -0.11 -2.64 5.74
N ALA A 332 0.18 -1.44 6.26
CA ALA A 332 1.19 -1.22 7.30
C ALA A 332 0.89 0.04 8.14
N LYS A 333 1.73 0.31 9.15
CA LYS A 333 1.69 1.54 9.95
C LYS A 333 1.98 2.78 9.10
N VAL A 334 3.06 2.76 8.32
CA VAL A 334 3.34 3.81 7.33
C VAL A 334 2.70 3.37 6.01
N ALA A 335 1.47 3.80 5.76
CA ALA A 335 0.72 3.44 4.57
C ALA A 335 -0.07 4.62 4.03
N ARG A 336 -0.30 4.61 2.71
CA ARG A 336 -0.94 5.71 1.97
C ARG A 336 -1.93 5.18 0.95
N GLY A 337 -3.07 5.85 0.85
CA GLY A 337 -4.17 5.40 0.01
C GLY A 337 -5.15 6.49 -0.37
N GLY A 338 -5.68 6.40 -1.59
CA GLY A 338 -6.80 7.24 -2.03
C GLY A 338 -8.11 6.87 -1.33
N ILE A 339 -9.00 7.84 -1.11
CA ILE A 339 -10.37 7.61 -0.61
C ILE A 339 -11.35 7.67 -1.77
N ARG A 340 -12.04 6.55 -2.03
CA ARG A 340 -13.01 6.42 -3.12
C ARG A 340 -14.44 6.65 -2.65
N TRP A 341 -15.21 7.40 -3.43
CA TRP A 341 -16.66 7.40 -3.28
C TRP A 341 -17.24 6.24 -4.12
N SER A 342 -17.71 5.20 -3.43
CA SER A 342 -18.29 4.00 -4.05
C SER A 342 -19.80 4.15 -4.27
N ASP A 343 -20.30 3.50 -5.31
CA ASP A 343 -21.73 3.30 -5.60
C ASP A 343 -22.20 1.88 -5.26
N ARG A 344 -21.39 1.09 -4.53
CA ARG A 344 -21.66 -0.30 -4.14
C ARG A 344 -21.93 -0.45 -2.64
N PRO A 345 -23.08 0.00 -2.10
CA PRO A 345 -23.34 -0.04 -0.66
C PRO A 345 -23.23 -1.44 -0.04
N GLU A 346 -23.59 -2.49 -0.77
CA GLU A 346 -23.58 -3.87 -0.26
C GLU A 346 -22.19 -4.55 -0.32
N ASP A 347 -21.21 -3.98 -1.04
CA ASP A 347 -19.86 -4.57 -1.23
C ASP A 347 -18.82 -3.50 -1.61
N PHE A 348 -18.77 -2.40 -0.86
CA PHE A 348 -17.74 -1.37 -1.09
C PHE A 348 -16.41 -1.79 -0.49
N ARG A 349 -16.40 -2.60 0.60
CA ARG A 349 -15.14 -3.13 1.16
C ARG A 349 -14.41 -4.02 0.16
N GLY A 350 -15.10 -4.89 -0.58
CA GLY A 350 -14.47 -5.71 -1.61
C GLY A 350 -13.82 -4.87 -2.72
N GLU A 351 -14.48 -3.80 -3.15
CA GLU A 351 -13.91 -2.82 -4.09
C GLU A 351 -12.67 -2.14 -3.51
N VAL A 352 -12.74 -1.66 -2.26
CA VAL A 352 -11.62 -0.99 -1.58
C VAL A 352 -10.44 -1.95 -1.36
N LEU A 353 -10.70 -3.22 -1.03
CA LEU A 353 -9.67 -4.26 -0.85
C LEU A 353 -8.91 -4.52 -2.15
N ALA A 354 -9.62 -4.71 -3.27
CA ALA A 354 -8.99 -4.91 -4.58
C ALA A 354 -8.10 -3.71 -4.98
N LEU A 355 -8.56 -2.49 -4.69
CA LEU A 355 -7.79 -1.27 -4.93
C LEU A 355 -6.59 -1.15 -4.00
N MET A 356 -6.70 -1.54 -2.72
CA MET A 356 -5.59 -1.58 -1.79
C MET A 356 -4.50 -2.54 -2.26
N GLN A 357 -4.87 -3.74 -2.71
CA GLN A 357 -3.91 -4.73 -3.24
C GLN A 357 -3.12 -4.17 -4.42
N THR A 358 -3.83 -3.55 -5.37
CA THR A 358 -3.18 -2.88 -6.52
C THR A 358 -2.24 -1.77 -6.04
N GLN A 359 -2.65 -1.02 -5.01
CA GLN A 359 -1.84 0.03 -4.42
C GLN A 359 -0.61 -0.50 -3.69
N MET A 360 -0.65 -1.70 -3.09
CA MET A 360 0.51 -2.31 -2.42
C MET A 360 1.66 -2.56 -3.40
N ILE A 361 1.36 -3.13 -4.58
CA ILE A 361 2.34 -3.36 -5.64
C ILE A 361 2.87 -2.02 -6.16
N LYS A 362 1.98 -1.06 -6.42
CA LYS A 362 2.34 0.27 -6.92
C LYS A 362 3.23 1.04 -5.92
N ASN A 363 2.98 0.89 -4.63
CA ASN A 363 3.72 1.56 -3.57
C ASN A 363 5.01 0.83 -3.17
N ALA A 364 5.36 -0.30 -3.80
CA ALA A 364 6.61 -1.01 -3.54
C ALA A 364 7.87 -0.15 -3.71
N LEU A 365 7.73 0.95 -4.46
CA LEU A 365 8.79 1.83 -4.92
C LEU A 365 9.01 3.05 -4.03
N ILE A 366 8.05 3.36 -3.15
CA ILE A 366 8.00 4.59 -2.35
C ILE A 366 7.98 4.26 -0.85
N VAL A 367 8.03 5.30 0.00
CA VAL A 367 8.15 5.15 1.45
C VAL A 367 6.91 4.54 2.14
N PRO A 368 5.67 4.96 1.88
CA PRO A 368 4.50 4.31 2.48
C PRO A 368 4.10 3.04 1.74
N GLN A 369 3.66 2.01 2.46
CA GLN A 369 2.99 0.85 1.84
C GLN A 369 1.58 1.20 1.35
N GLY A 370 0.91 0.26 0.68
CA GLY A 370 -0.45 0.45 0.18
C GLY A 370 -1.51 0.56 1.30
N ALA A 371 -2.36 1.58 1.20
CA ALA A 371 -3.65 1.65 1.89
C ALA A 371 -4.75 2.04 0.89
N LYS A 372 -6.01 1.89 1.29
CA LYS A 372 -7.14 2.42 0.52
C LYS A 372 -8.34 2.70 1.41
N GLY A 373 -8.99 3.83 1.17
CA GLY A 373 -10.28 4.15 1.78
C GLY A 373 -11.42 4.09 0.77
N GLY A 374 -12.63 3.87 1.26
CA GLY A 374 -13.82 4.14 0.49
C GLY A 374 -15.05 4.31 1.37
N PHE A 375 -16.02 5.06 0.87
CA PHE A 375 -17.27 5.32 1.57
C PHE A 375 -18.47 5.34 0.62
N VAL A 376 -19.65 5.16 1.21
CA VAL A 376 -20.96 5.15 0.54
C VAL A 376 -21.93 6.07 1.27
N LEU A 377 -22.89 6.64 0.53
CA LEU A 377 -24.02 7.36 1.11
C LEU A 377 -25.17 6.38 1.36
N LYS A 378 -25.82 6.51 2.52
CA LYS A 378 -27.03 5.76 2.88
C LYS A 378 -28.30 6.53 2.55
N LEU A 379 -28.21 7.86 2.55
CA LEU A 379 -29.35 8.72 2.29
C LEU A 379 -29.62 8.85 0.79
N PRO A 380 -30.91 8.82 0.38
CA PRO A 380 -31.27 9.23 -0.97
C PRO A 380 -30.99 10.72 -1.17
N PHE A 381 -30.81 11.13 -2.42
CA PHE A 381 -30.63 12.52 -2.84
C PHE A 381 -31.51 12.81 -4.05
N VAL A 382 -31.98 14.03 -4.17
CA VAL A 382 -32.94 14.42 -5.22
C VAL A 382 -32.23 14.86 -6.49
N ASP A 383 -31.09 15.56 -6.35
CA ASP A 383 -30.32 16.09 -7.48
C ASP A 383 -28.79 15.98 -7.31
N ALA A 384 -28.05 16.39 -8.34
CA ALA A 384 -26.59 16.33 -8.37
C ALA A 384 -25.91 17.29 -7.37
N THR A 385 -26.52 18.44 -7.07
CA THR A 385 -25.99 19.43 -6.14
C THR A 385 -26.09 18.92 -4.72
N GLU A 386 -27.25 18.37 -4.35
CA GLU A 386 -27.48 17.73 -3.06
C GLU A 386 -26.59 16.50 -2.91
N ARG A 387 -26.45 15.67 -3.96
CA ARG A 387 -25.52 14.54 -3.98
C ARG A 387 -24.10 14.98 -3.62
N GLN A 388 -23.58 16.02 -4.26
CA GLN A 388 -22.23 16.54 -3.99
C GLN A 388 -22.10 17.08 -2.56
N ARG A 389 -23.10 17.80 -2.05
CA ARG A 389 -23.10 18.32 -0.67
C ARG A 389 -23.06 17.18 0.35
N LEU A 390 -23.93 16.18 0.21
CA LEU A 390 -23.97 15.00 1.09
C LEU A 390 -22.71 14.16 0.98
N GLY A 391 -22.16 14.00 -0.23
CA GLY A 391 -20.89 13.32 -0.48
C GLY A 391 -19.72 13.97 0.27
N LYS A 392 -19.61 15.31 0.19
CA LYS A 392 -18.57 16.06 0.91
C LYS A 392 -18.76 15.99 2.43
N GLU A 393 -20.00 16.01 2.92
CA GLU A 393 -20.31 15.84 4.34
C GLU A 393 -19.91 14.44 4.84
N ALA A 394 -20.26 13.38 4.11
CA ALA A 394 -19.88 12.01 4.42
C ALA A 394 -18.36 11.78 4.37
N TYR A 395 -17.68 12.34 3.36
CA TYR A 395 -16.21 12.35 3.29
C TYR A 395 -15.59 13.00 4.53
N SER A 396 -16.15 14.13 4.96
CA SER A 396 -15.69 14.86 6.14
C SER A 396 -15.99 14.12 7.45
N GLN A 397 -17.09 13.37 7.54
CA GLN A 397 -17.37 12.43 8.65
C GLN A 397 -16.36 11.31 8.70
N PHE A 398 -16.11 10.69 7.55
CA PHE A 398 -15.18 9.59 7.43
C PHE A 398 -13.77 9.98 7.88
N LEU A 399 -13.23 11.09 7.36
CA LEU A 399 -11.89 11.58 7.73
C LEU A 399 -11.74 11.87 9.23
N ARG A 400 -12.77 12.46 9.83
CA ARG A 400 -12.78 12.73 11.28
C ARG A 400 -12.81 11.44 12.08
N GLY A 401 -13.56 10.42 11.64
CA GLY A 401 -13.50 9.08 12.21
C GLY A 401 -12.12 8.43 12.10
N LEU A 402 -11.38 8.66 11.01
CA LEU A 402 -9.99 8.18 10.90
C LEU A 402 -9.08 8.91 11.90
N LEU A 403 -9.17 10.23 11.99
CA LEU A 403 -8.33 11.05 12.87
C LEU A 403 -8.63 10.82 14.36
N ASP A 404 -9.90 10.60 14.73
CA ASP A 404 -10.30 10.26 16.11
C ASP A 404 -9.57 9.02 16.65
N LEU A 405 -9.19 8.08 15.78
CA LEU A 405 -8.51 6.83 16.14
C LEU A 405 -7.00 6.85 15.91
N THR A 406 -6.45 7.96 15.40
CA THR A 406 -5.04 8.10 15.03
C THR A 406 -4.30 8.83 16.15
N ASP A 407 -3.11 8.35 16.53
CA ASP A 407 -2.28 9.12 17.47
C ASP A 407 -1.77 10.40 16.78
N ASN A 408 -1.41 11.43 17.54
CA ASN A 408 -0.77 12.62 17.01
C ASN A 408 0.73 12.62 17.35
N LEU A 409 1.51 13.49 16.70
CA LEU A 409 2.94 13.67 16.99
C LEU A 409 3.20 15.14 17.36
N LYS A 410 3.58 15.41 18.61
CA LYS A 410 3.91 16.76 19.07
C LYS A 410 5.32 16.76 19.66
N ASP A 411 6.19 17.61 19.14
CA ASP A 411 7.60 17.73 19.58
C ASP A 411 8.30 16.34 19.64
N SER A 412 8.11 15.53 18.59
CA SER A 412 8.60 14.15 18.47
C SER A 412 8.06 13.14 19.50
N GLN A 413 7.03 13.53 20.26
CA GLN A 413 6.34 12.65 21.19
C GLN A 413 4.97 12.24 20.64
N ILE A 414 4.66 10.95 20.78
CA ILE A 414 3.35 10.43 20.40
C ILE A 414 2.32 10.89 21.44
N VAL A 415 1.33 11.64 20.99
CA VAL A 415 0.23 12.15 21.81
C VAL A 415 -1.05 11.44 21.41
N ARG A 416 -1.58 10.61 22.31
CA ARG A 416 -2.85 9.93 22.10
C ARG A 416 -4.03 10.87 22.42
N PRO A 417 -5.15 10.81 21.67
CA PRO A 417 -6.37 11.51 22.07
C PRO A 417 -6.82 11.13 23.50
N PRO A 418 -7.21 12.10 24.37
CA PRO A 418 -7.36 11.85 25.81
C PRO A 418 -8.36 10.75 26.23
N ALA A 419 -9.38 10.48 25.41
CA ALA A 419 -10.42 9.48 25.68
C ALA A 419 -10.24 8.19 24.86
N LEU A 420 -9.10 8.01 24.18
CA LEU A 420 -8.83 6.87 23.33
C LEU A 420 -8.11 5.77 24.13
N VAL A 421 -8.78 4.64 24.32
CA VAL A 421 -8.13 3.41 24.79
C VAL A 421 -7.59 2.65 23.57
N ALA A 422 -6.30 2.27 23.61
CA ALA A 422 -5.61 1.61 22.51
C ALA A 422 -4.99 0.29 22.97
N TYR A 423 -5.30 -0.79 22.23
CA TYR A 423 -4.76 -2.14 22.43
C TYR A 423 -3.67 -2.51 21.41
N ASP A 424 -3.29 -1.57 20.55
CA ASP A 424 -2.18 -1.67 19.62
C ASP A 424 -1.04 -0.70 19.98
N GLY A 425 0.10 -0.84 19.32
CA GLY A 425 1.22 0.09 19.48
C GLY A 425 0.92 1.49 18.94
N PRO A 426 1.86 2.44 19.11
CA PRO A 426 1.76 3.77 18.53
C PRO A 426 1.48 3.74 17.02
N ASP A 427 0.61 4.66 16.60
CA ASP A 427 0.12 4.80 15.24
C ASP A 427 -0.17 6.27 14.88
N PRO A 428 0.87 7.11 14.72
CA PRO A 428 0.70 8.54 14.46
C PRO A 428 0.61 8.90 12.97
N TYR A 429 0.83 7.94 12.06
CA TYR A 429 0.93 8.22 10.63
C TYR A 429 -0.36 7.85 9.89
N LEU A 430 -1.02 8.85 9.32
CA LEU A 430 -2.20 8.71 8.46
C LEU A 430 -2.12 9.74 7.33
N VAL A 431 -2.00 9.27 6.09
CA VAL A 431 -2.02 10.11 4.88
C VAL A 431 -3.09 9.59 3.93
N VAL A 432 -3.91 10.51 3.43
CA VAL A 432 -4.97 10.22 2.47
C VAL A 432 -4.63 10.82 1.11
N ALA A 433 -5.24 10.30 0.05
CA ALA A 433 -5.13 10.88 -1.28
C ALA A 433 -6.50 10.96 -1.97
N ALA A 434 -6.55 11.75 -3.03
CA ALA A 434 -7.69 11.78 -3.93
C ALA A 434 -7.87 10.43 -4.67
N ASP A 435 -9.13 10.06 -4.95
CA ASP A 435 -9.52 8.99 -5.86
C ASP A 435 -10.78 9.40 -6.65
N LYS A 436 -11.38 8.45 -7.38
CA LYS A 436 -12.64 8.63 -8.08
C LYS A 436 -13.71 9.14 -7.12
N GLY A 437 -14.30 10.27 -7.49
CA GLY A 437 -15.37 10.94 -6.74
C GLY A 437 -14.89 11.91 -5.65
N THR A 438 -13.58 11.96 -5.35
CA THR A 438 -12.99 12.83 -4.30
C THR A 438 -11.84 13.70 -4.80
N ALA A 439 -11.59 13.71 -6.11
CA ALA A 439 -10.41 14.33 -6.73
C ALA A 439 -10.17 15.81 -6.37
N THR A 440 -11.23 16.58 -6.12
CA THR A 440 -11.16 18.01 -5.80
C THR A 440 -11.25 18.31 -4.31
N TRP A 441 -11.14 17.29 -3.44
CA TRP A 441 -11.39 17.42 -2.00
C TRP A 441 -10.13 17.24 -1.13
N ALA A 442 -8.93 17.35 -1.71
CA ALA A 442 -7.67 17.31 -0.96
C ALA A 442 -7.60 18.45 0.08
N ASP A 443 -7.97 19.67 -0.30
CA ASP A 443 -7.95 20.82 0.63
C ASP A 443 -8.91 20.62 1.80
N VAL A 444 -10.07 19.98 1.57
CA VAL A 444 -11.04 19.63 2.62
C VAL A 444 -10.39 18.69 3.65
N ALA A 445 -9.56 17.75 3.20
CA ALA A 445 -8.84 16.84 4.09
C ALA A 445 -7.78 17.59 4.90
N ASN A 446 -7.02 18.48 4.26
CA ASN A 446 -6.00 19.29 4.92
C ASN A 446 -6.60 20.26 5.95
N GLU A 447 -7.73 20.92 5.63
CA GLU A 447 -8.49 21.75 6.57
C GLU A 447 -8.96 20.95 7.80
N ILE A 448 -9.43 19.72 7.59
CA ILE A 448 -9.83 18.84 8.70
C ILE A 448 -8.63 18.46 9.55
N SER A 449 -7.51 18.05 8.94
CA SER A 449 -6.24 17.75 9.63
C SER A 449 -5.77 18.92 10.51
N GLN A 450 -5.78 20.14 9.96
CA GLN A 450 -5.44 21.36 10.70
C GLN A 450 -6.40 21.62 11.86
N SER A 451 -7.71 21.37 11.70
CA SER A 451 -8.68 21.52 12.78
C SER A 451 -8.46 20.54 13.94
N TYR A 452 -7.76 19.43 13.70
CA TYR A 452 -7.34 18.46 14.70
C TYR A 452 -5.97 18.78 15.33
N ASP A 453 -5.31 19.87 14.89
CA ASP A 453 -3.91 20.16 15.22
C ASP A 453 -3.01 18.93 14.92
N PHE A 454 -3.34 18.20 13.86
CA PHE A 454 -2.64 16.99 13.47
C PHE A 454 -1.31 17.34 12.80
N TRP A 455 -0.23 16.67 13.20
CA TRP A 455 1.15 17.04 12.88
C TRP A 455 1.47 17.14 11.39
N LEU A 456 0.77 16.37 10.55
CA LEU A 456 0.94 16.45 9.10
C LEU A 456 0.35 17.73 8.51
N GLY A 457 -0.67 18.36 9.14
CA GLY A 457 -1.25 19.60 8.67
C GLY A 457 -1.65 19.55 7.19
N ASP A 458 -1.02 20.39 6.35
CA ASP A 458 -1.20 20.44 4.89
C ASP A 458 -0.52 19.28 4.10
N ALA A 459 0.26 18.43 4.78
CA ALA A 459 0.80 17.19 4.22
C ALA A 459 -0.13 15.99 4.40
N PHE A 460 -1.29 16.16 5.06
CA PHE A 460 -2.24 15.07 5.32
C PHE A 460 -2.84 14.49 4.04
N ALA A 461 -3.10 15.34 3.04
CA ALA A 461 -3.49 14.98 1.70
C ALA A 461 -2.58 15.64 0.66
N SER A 462 -2.03 14.80 -0.23
CA SER A 462 -1.20 15.26 -1.36
C SER A 462 -2.06 15.85 -2.48
N GLY A 463 -1.53 16.86 -3.19
CA GLY A 463 -2.20 17.43 -4.37
C GLY A 463 -3.24 18.51 -4.07
N GLY A 464 -3.18 19.13 -2.88
CA GLY A 464 -3.92 20.35 -2.56
C GLY A 464 -3.36 21.59 -3.27
N VAL A 465 -3.91 22.77 -2.99
CA VAL A 465 -3.55 24.04 -3.67
C VAL A 465 -2.05 24.38 -3.58
N HIS A 466 -1.38 23.98 -2.49
CA HIS A 466 0.05 24.20 -2.27
C HIS A 466 0.91 22.96 -2.60
N GLY A 467 0.34 21.93 -3.23
CA GLY A 467 1.02 20.70 -3.62
C GLY A 467 1.58 20.71 -5.04
N TYR A 468 2.20 19.59 -5.45
CA TYR A 468 2.67 19.41 -6.81
C TYR A 468 1.54 19.03 -7.75
N HIS A 469 1.27 19.88 -8.74
CA HIS A 469 0.16 19.67 -9.66
C HIS A 469 0.56 18.74 -10.82
N HIS A 470 0.16 17.47 -10.75
CA HIS A 470 0.58 16.40 -11.67
C HIS A 470 0.38 16.76 -13.16
N LYS A 471 -0.80 17.25 -13.54
CA LYS A 471 -1.08 17.69 -14.92
C LYS A 471 -0.20 18.84 -15.41
N ARG A 472 0.15 19.77 -14.52
CA ARG A 472 1.00 20.93 -14.86
C ARG A 472 2.44 20.49 -15.09
N LEU A 473 2.91 19.55 -14.27
CA LEU A 473 4.27 19.01 -14.33
C LEU A 473 4.43 17.88 -15.36
N GLY A 474 3.32 17.24 -15.75
CA GLY A 474 3.26 16.10 -16.64
C GLY A 474 4.03 14.88 -16.12
N ILE A 475 4.26 14.78 -14.79
CA ILE A 475 5.25 13.87 -14.23
C ILE A 475 4.94 12.40 -14.53
N THR A 476 3.67 12.01 -14.49
CA THR A 476 3.22 10.64 -14.77
C THR A 476 3.48 10.26 -16.22
N ALA A 477 3.16 11.17 -17.16
CA ALA A 477 3.47 10.96 -18.58
C ALA A 477 4.97 10.95 -18.85
N ARG A 478 5.74 11.85 -18.21
CA ARG A 478 7.21 11.90 -18.31
C ARG A 478 7.84 10.59 -17.82
N GLY A 479 7.39 10.04 -16.69
CA GLY A 479 7.84 8.75 -16.17
C GLY A 479 7.57 7.58 -17.11
N ALA A 480 6.36 7.52 -17.68
CA ALA A 480 6.03 6.49 -18.66
C ALA A 480 6.88 6.63 -19.93
N TRP A 481 7.18 7.87 -20.35
CA TRP A 481 8.08 8.12 -21.48
C TRP A 481 9.54 7.73 -21.22
N VAL A 482 10.03 7.81 -19.97
CA VAL A 482 11.36 7.26 -19.62
C VAL A 482 11.40 5.76 -19.94
N CYS A 483 10.35 5.02 -19.59
CA CYS A 483 10.24 3.58 -19.91
C CYS A 483 10.09 3.32 -21.42
N VAL A 484 9.26 4.11 -22.11
CA VAL A 484 9.09 4.03 -23.58
C VAL A 484 10.41 4.28 -24.30
N ARG A 485 11.19 5.30 -23.89
CA ARG A 485 12.52 5.58 -24.47
C ARG A 485 13.43 4.37 -24.38
N ARG A 486 13.44 3.67 -23.24
CA ARG A 486 14.25 2.47 -23.06
C ARG A 486 13.87 1.37 -24.03
N HIS A 487 12.59 1.10 -24.22
CA HIS A 487 12.13 0.12 -25.21
C HIS A 487 12.59 0.45 -26.63
N PHE A 488 12.55 1.73 -27.03
CA PHE A 488 13.05 2.14 -28.35
C PHE A 488 14.58 2.09 -28.44
N HIS A 489 15.30 2.45 -27.36
CA HIS A 489 16.76 2.31 -27.28
C HIS A 489 17.20 0.85 -27.43
N GLU A 490 16.51 -0.09 -26.79
CA GLU A 490 16.71 -1.53 -26.96
C GLU A 490 16.41 -2.03 -28.39
N LEU A 491 15.62 -1.27 -29.16
CA LEU A 491 15.35 -1.52 -30.58
C LEU A 491 16.30 -0.74 -31.51
N GLY A 492 17.29 -0.03 -30.96
CA GLY A 492 18.26 0.75 -31.73
C GLY A 492 17.68 2.03 -32.36
N ARG A 493 16.60 2.59 -31.80
CA ARG A 493 15.95 3.81 -32.31
C ARG A 493 15.96 4.94 -31.29
N ASN A 494 16.22 6.16 -31.75
CA ASN A 494 16.15 7.35 -30.92
C ASN A 494 14.87 8.15 -31.22
N VAL A 495 13.89 8.06 -30.32
CA VAL A 495 12.59 8.74 -30.42
C VAL A 495 12.66 10.27 -30.34
N ASP A 496 13.72 10.83 -29.76
CA ASP A 496 13.93 12.27 -29.67
C ASP A 496 14.56 12.82 -30.97
N ALA A 497 15.06 11.95 -31.87
CA ALA A 497 15.65 12.32 -33.16
C ALA A 497 14.84 11.84 -34.38
N GLU A 498 14.09 10.75 -34.26
CA GLU A 498 13.39 10.09 -35.38
C GLU A 498 11.85 10.15 -35.22
N PRO A 499 11.10 10.40 -36.31
CA PRO A 499 9.64 10.27 -36.30
C PRO A 499 9.15 8.86 -35.95
N MET A 500 8.03 8.79 -35.22
CA MET A 500 7.37 7.52 -34.88
C MET A 500 5.86 7.61 -35.08
N THR A 501 5.25 6.49 -35.46
CA THR A 501 3.78 6.36 -35.59
C THR A 501 3.15 5.96 -34.26
N VAL A 502 2.05 6.63 -33.90
CA VAL A 502 1.38 6.43 -32.60
C VAL A 502 -0.12 6.26 -32.79
N VAL A 503 -0.69 5.30 -32.07
CA VAL A 503 -2.12 5.31 -31.71
C VAL A 503 -2.22 5.47 -30.20
N GLY A 504 -3.22 6.19 -29.71
CA GLY A 504 -3.39 6.30 -28.27
C GLY A 504 -4.83 6.33 -27.78
N VAL A 505 -4.99 6.06 -26.48
CA VAL A 505 -6.29 6.08 -25.80
C VAL A 505 -6.32 7.26 -24.85
N GLY A 506 -7.22 8.19 -25.08
CA GLY A 506 -7.38 9.44 -24.33
C GLY A 506 -7.60 10.65 -25.23
N SER A 507 -7.56 11.83 -24.59
CA SER A 507 -7.84 13.13 -25.19
C SER A 507 -6.77 14.15 -24.77
N MET A 508 -6.61 15.22 -25.56
CA MET A 508 -5.59 16.23 -25.30
C MET A 508 -5.84 17.04 -24.02
N ASP A 509 -7.04 17.08 -23.46
CA ASP A 509 -7.31 17.69 -22.16
C ASP A 509 -6.93 16.76 -20.97
N GLY A 510 -6.63 15.49 -21.23
CA GLY A 510 -6.21 14.53 -20.21
C GLY A 510 -4.80 14.81 -19.69
N ASP A 511 -4.56 14.54 -18.40
CA ASP A 511 -3.23 14.66 -17.76
C ASP A 511 -2.19 13.80 -18.47
N VAL A 512 -2.39 12.47 -18.47
CA VAL A 512 -1.42 11.52 -18.99
C VAL A 512 -1.37 11.56 -20.52
N PHE A 513 -2.53 11.52 -21.18
CA PHE A 513 -2.58 11.52 -22.64
C PHE A 513 -2.03 12.82 -23.23
N GLY A 514 -2.51 13.97 -22.76
CA GLY A 514 -2.11 15.28 -23.27
C GLY A 514 -0.62 15.55 -23.10
N ASN A 515 -0.08 15.36 -21.88
CA ASN A 515 1.36 15.50 -21.65
C ASN A 515 2.17 14.47 -22.44
N GLY A 516 1.70 13.23 -22.54
CA GLY A 516 2.37 12.18 -23.29
C GLY A 516 2.48 12.50 -24.78
N MET A 517 1.40 13.01 -25.38
CA MET A 517 1.39 13.38 -26.81
C MET A 517 2.15 14.68 -27.10
N LEU A 518 2.58 15.42 -26.09
CA LEU A 518 3.42 16.62 -26.22
C LEU A 518 4.88 16.39 -25.80
N HIS A 519 5.28 15.17 -25.48
CA HIS A 519 6.64 14.93 -25.01
C HIS A 519 7.70 15.18 -26.10
N THR A 520 7.42 14.79 -27.35
CA THR A 520 8.34 15.01 -28.47
C THR A 520 7.59 15.50 -29.71
N PRO A 521 8.15 16.44 -30.49
CA PRO A 521 7.57 16.87 -31.76
C PRO A 521 7.59 15.77 -32.83
N ASN A 522 8.32 14.67 -32.62
CA ASN A 522 8.49 13.59 -33.60
C ASN A 522 7.28 12.62 -33.69
N ILE A 523 6.24 12.81 -32.89
CA ILE A 523 5.05 11.94 -32.90
C ILE A 523 4.20 12.22 -34.14
N ARG A 524 3.96 11.17 -34.92
CA ARG A 524 2.88 11.09 -35.92
C ARG A 524 1.69 10.36 -35.30
N LEU A 525 0.76 11.11 -34.72
CA LEU A 525 -0.44 10.55 -34.09
C LEU A 525 -1.44 10.16 -35.18
N LEU A 526 -1.52 8.86 -35.49
CA LEU A 526 -2.35 8.36 -36.58
C LEU A 526 -3.81 8.14 -36.18
N GLY A 527 -4.03 7.85 -34.91
CA GLY A 527 -5.37 7.71 -34.35
C GLY A 527 -5.40 7.87 -32.83
N ALA A 528 -6.50 8.40 -32.32
CA ALA A 528 -6.75 8.47 -30.89
C ALA A 528 -8.24 8.39 -30.60
N PHE A 529 -8.62 7.97 -29.39
CA PHE A 529 -10.03 7.96 -29.01
C PHE A 529 -10.22 8.13 -27.51
N ASP A 530 -11.35 8.72 -27.12
CA ASP A 530 -11.79 8.85 -25.73
C ASP A 530 -13.21 8.26 -25.54
N GLY A 531 -13.92 8.66 -24.50
CA GLY A 531 -15.30 8.21 -24.26
C GLY A 531 -16.33 8.79 -25.25
N GLN A 532 -15.97 9.79 -26.05
CA GLN A 532 -16.89 10.59 -26.88
C GLN A 532 -16.52 10.59 -28.37
N TYR A 533 -15.23 10.66 -28.70
CA TYR A 533 -14.75 10.89 -30.05
C TYR A 533 -13.60 9.95 -30.44
N ILE A 534 -13.46 9.75 -31.75
CA ILE A 534 -12.38 9.04 -32.42
C ILE A 534 -11.73 10.02 -33.40
N PHE A 535 -10.45 10.30 -33.20
CA PHE A 535 -9.57 11.08 -34.07
C PHE A 535 -8.77 10.13 -34.99
N ILE A 536 -8.68 10.47 -36.27
CA ILE A 536 -7.88 9.75 -37.27
C ILE A 536 -7.15 10.73 -38.16
N ASP A 537 -5.86 10.48 -38.39
CA ASP A 537 -5.05 11.20 -39.37
C ASP A 537 -4.04 10.23 -40.00
N PRO A 538 -4.22 9.75 -41.25
CA PRO A 538 -3.40 8.67 -41.80
C PRO A 538 -1.95 9.08 -42.14
N ASN A 539 -1.66 10.38 -42.31
CA ASN A 539 -0.32 10.87 -42.65
C ASN A 539 -0.06 12.30 -42.10
N PRO A 540 -0.07 12.50 -40.78
CA PRO A 540 0.12 13.80 -40.16
C PRO A 540 1.55 14.30 -40.35
N ASP A 541 1.70 15.60 -40.62
CA ASP A 541 3.00 16.26 -40.44
C ASP A 541 3.29 16.38 -38.93
N PRO A 542 4.44 15.88 -38.45
CA PRO A 542 4.74 15.82 -37.02
C PRO A 542 4.80 17.21 -36.37
N LEU A 543 5.36 18.22 -37.05
CA LEU A 543 5.52 19.57 -36.50
C LEU A 543 4.21 20.35 -36.48
N VAL A 544 3.46 20.29 -37.58
CA VAL A 544 2.15 20.96 -37.69
C VAL A 544 1.15 20.35 -36.70
N SER A 545 1.06 19.02 -36.67
CA SER A 545 0.15 18.32 -35.75
C SER A 545 0.58 18.47 -34.29
N PHE A 546 1.87 18.63 -33.98
CA PHE A 546 2.34 18.95 -32.64
C PHE A 546 1.88 20.34 -32.18
N ALA A 547 2.01 21.36 -33.04
CA ALA A 547 1.54 22.70 -32.72
C ALA A 547 0.02 22.72 -32.44
N GLU A 548 -0.75 21.97 -33.21
CA GLU A 548 -2.20 21.86 -33.02
C GLU A 548 -2.58 21.08 -31.74
N ARG A 549 -1.91 19.95 -31.47
CA ARG A 549 -2.09 19.22 -30.21
C ARG A 549 -1.76 20.11 -29.00
N ARG A 550 -0.71 20.94 -29.09
CA ARG A 550 -0.35 21.89 -28.01
C ARG A 550 -1.44 22.94 -27.81
N ARG A 551 -2.03 23.47 -28.89
CA ARG A 551 -3.18 24.39 -28.81
C ARG A 551 -4.37 23.72 -28.11
N LEU A 552 -4.70 22.47 -28.47
CA LEU A 552 -5.77 21.71 -27.83
C LEU A 552 -5.52 21.47 -26.34
N PHE A 553 -4.30 21.09 -25.95
CA PHE A 553 -3.94 20.89 -24.55
C PHE A 553 -4.13 22.15 -23.68
N GLN A 554 -3.89 23.33 -24.26
CA GLN A 554 -4.02 24.63 -23.59
C GLN A 554 -5.46 25.15 -23.54
N LEU A 555 -6.37 24.59 -24.35
CA LEU A 555 -7.77 24.98 -24.34
C LEU A 555 -8.50 24.40 -23.12
N PRO A 556 -9.30 25.20 -22.39
CA PRO A 556 -10.14 24.69 -21.31
C PRO A 556 -11.17 23.69 -21.85
N GLN A 557 -11.22 22.49 -21.25
CA GLN A 557 -12.21 21.44 -21.57
C GLN A 557 -12.24 21.06 -23.08
N SER A 558 -11.08 21.03 -23.73
CA SER A 558 -11.00 20.66 -25.14
C SER A 558 -11.37 19.20 -25.38
N THR A 559 -11.86 18.93 -26.58
CA THR A 559 -12.17 17.60 -27.08
C THR A 559 -11.53 17.40 -28.45
N TRP A 560 -11.51 16.17 -28.96
CA TRP A 560 -11.04 15.91 -30.33
C TRP A 560 -11.81 16.72 -31.38
N ARG A 561 -13.07 17.08 -31.13
CA ARG A 561 -13.87 17.91 -32.03
C ARG A 561 -13.29 19.30 -32.27
N ASP A 562 -12.51 19.81 -31.33
CA ASP A 562 -11.89 21.13 -31.42
C ASP A 562 -10.65 21.13 -32.33
N TYR A 563 -10.20 19.97 -32.81
CA TYR A 563 -9.06 19.84 -33.73
C TYR A 563 -9.37 20.55 -35.05
N ASN A 564 -8.46 21.41 -35.53
CA ASN A 564 -8.63 22.17 -36.76
C ASN A 564 -8.65 21.23 -37.99
N PRO A 565 -9.79 21.08 -38.69
CA PRO A 565 -9.90 20.14 -39.81
C PRO A 565 -8.99 20.48 -41.00
N ALA A 566 -8.57 21.75 -41.13
CA ALA A 566 -7.67 22.18 -42.20
C ALA A 566 -6.24 21.64 -42.05
N LEU A 567 -5.88 21.14 -40.86
CA LEU A 567 -4.55 20.59 -40.56
C LEU A 567 -4.50 19.05 -40.68
N LEU A 568 -5.64 18.39 -40.81
CA LEU A 568 -5.71 16.94 -41.02
C LEU A 568 -5.15 16.59 -42.39
N SER A 569 -4.38 15.50 -42.46
CA SER A 569 -3.97 14.98 -43.77
C SER A 569 -5.17 14.43 -44.55
N ARG A 570 -4.96 14.21 -45.85
CA ARG A 570 -5.99 13.65 -46.74
C ARG A 570 -6.50 12.31 -46.19
N GLY A 571 -7.81 12.25 -45.92
CA GLY A 571 -8.47 11.06 -45.37
C GLY A 571 -8.64 11.06 -43.84
N GLY A 572 -8.06 12.04 -43.15
CA GLY A 572 -8.26 12.24 -41.71
C GLY A 572 -9.66 12.77 -41.36
N GLY A 573 -10.04 12.60 -40.09
CA GLY A 573 -11.34 13.06 -39.58
C GLY A 573 -11.50 12.84 -38.08
N VAL A 574 -12.49 13.52 -37.52
CA VAL A 574 -12.93 13.34 -36.13
C VAL A 574 -14.39 12.91 -36.13
N TYR A 575 -14.67 11.80 -35.46
CA TYR A 575 -15.98 11.14 -35.46
C TYR A 575 -16.46 10.91 -34.04
N ARG A 576 -17.78 10.84 -33.84
CA ARG A 576 -18.33 10.42 -32.55
C ARG A 576 -18.13 8.92 -32.37
N ARG A 577 -17.78 8.48 -31.16
CA ARG A 577 -17.60 7.06 -30.82
C ARG A 577 -18.90 6.26 -30.92
N ASP A 578 -20.05 6.88 -30.66
CA ASP A 578 -21.37 6.24 -30.77
C ASP A 578 -21.98 6.29 -32.19
N ALA A 579 -21.21 6.76 -33.18
CA ALA A 579 -21.63 6.72 -34.57
C ALA A 579 -21.77 5.28 -35.06
N LYS A 580 -22.94 4.96 -35.63
CA LYS A 580 -23.25 3.64 -36.20
C LYS A 580 -22.55 3.37 -37.52
N ASP A 581 -22.12 4.42 -38.21
CA ASP A 581 -21.51 4.34 -39.53
C ASP A 581 -20.50 5.49 -39.70
N ILE A 582 -19.21 5.16 -39.73
CA ILE A 582 -18.09 6.08 -39.90
C ILE A 582 -17.44 5.79 -41.26
N PRO A 583 -17.49 6.72 -42.24
CA PRO A 583 -16.90 6.51 -43.55
C PRO A 583 -15.37 6.44 -43.44
N LEU A 584 -14.77 5.40 -44.04
CA LEU A 584 -13.33 5.22 -44.08
C LEU A 584 -12.77 5.64 -45.44
N SER A 585 -11.81 6.56 -45.43
CA SER A 585 -11.13 6.99 -46.65
C SER A 585 -10.27 5.87 -47.24
N PRO A 586 -9.88 5.94 -48.54
CA PRO A 586 -8.90 5.02 -49.12
C PRO A 586 -7.59 4.92 -48.33
N GLU A 587 -7.09 6.05 -47.82
CA GLU A 587 -5.86 6.15 -47.04
C GLU A 587 -5.96 5.41 -45.70
N VAL A 588 -7.06 5.63 -44.95
CA VAL A 588 -7.31 4.95 -43.67
C VAL A 588 -7.52 3.45 -43.87
N ARG A 589 -8.25 3.05 -44.91
CA ARG A 589 -8.43 1.62 -45.26
C ARG A 589 -7.13 0.93 -45.61
N ALA A 590 -6.24 1.61 -46.35
CA ALA A 590 -4.94 1.07 -46.71
C ALA A 590 -4.05 0.87 -45.47
N TRP A 591 -4.03 1.83 -44.54
CA TRP A 591 -3.27 1.72 -43.30
C TRP A 591 -3.80 0.61 -42.37
N LEU A 592 -5.12 0.57 -42.12
CA LEU A 592 -5.71 -0.42 -41.22
C LEU A 592 -5.83 -1.82 -41.84
N GLY A 593 -5.81 -1.91 -43.17
CA GLY A 593 -6.04 -3.15 -43.92
C GLY A 593 -7.51 -3.55 -44.02
N VAL A 594 -8.42 -2.57 -43.98
CA VAL A 594 -9.89 -2.78 -43.92
C VAL A 594 -10.51 -2.64 -45.32
N ARG A 595 -11.35 -3.59 -45.73
CA ARG A 595 -12.04 -3.56 -47.04
C ARG A 595 -13.32 -2.73 -47.04
N HIS A 596 -14.01 -2.64 -45.90
CA HIS A 596 -15.27 -1.92 -45.76
C HIS A 596 -15.08 -0.41 -45.95
N SER A 597 -16.01 0.25 -46.64
CA SER A 597 -16.02 1.70 -46.85
C SER A 597 -16.56 2.49 -45.65
N ALA A 598 -17.22 1.82 -44.71
CA ALA A 598 -17.68 2.41 -43.46
C ALA A 598 -17.83 1.33 -42.37
N ILE A 599 -17.65 1.71 -41.10
CA ILE A 599 -17.76 0.82 -39.93
C ILE A 599 -18.29 1.59 -38.71
N ASP A 600 -18.83 0.90 -37.71
CA ASP A 600 -19.25 1.52 -36.45
C ASP A 600 -18.05 1.94 -35.57
N GLY A 601 -18.30 2.83 -34.61
CA GLY A 601 -17.25 3.38 -33.75
C GLY A 601 -16.52 2.35 -32.87
N GLU A 602 -17.23 1.37 -32.31
CA GLU A 602 -16.59 0.31 -31.49
C GLU A 602 -15.72 -0.60 -32.36
N ALA A 603 -16.16 -0.92 -33.58
CA ALA A 603 -15.32 -1.60 -34.56
C ALA A 603 -14.08 -0.80 -34.95
N LEU A 604 -14.21 0.51 -35.13
CA LEU A 604 -13.09 1.38 -35.46
C LEU A 604 -12.06 1.45 -34.33
N VAL A 605 -12.52 1.55 -33.07
CA VAL A 605 -11.65 1.47 -31.89
C VAL A 605 -10.86 0.16 -31.89
N ARG A 606 -11.50 -0.99 -32.14
CA ARG A 606 -10.79 -2.28 -32.26
C ARG A 606 -9.71 -2.24 -33.33
N TRP A 607 -10.01 -1.70 -34.52
CA TRP A 607 -9.02 -1.58 -35.60
C TRP A 607 -7.86 -0.67 -35.27
N LEU A 608 -8.10 0.43 -34.53
CA LEU A 608 -7.05 1.32 -34.05
C LEU A 608 -6.14 0.63 -33.02
N LEU A 609 -6.71 -0.12 -32.07
CA LEU A 609 -5.94 -0.87 -31.08
C LEU A 609 -4.99 -1.90 -31.72
N ILE A 610 -5.43 -2.55 -32.81
CA ILE A 610 -4.62 -3.54 -33.55
C ILE A 610 -3.89 -2.94 -34.75
N ALA A 611 -3.82 -1.61 -34.88
CA ALA A 611 -3.17 -0.95 -36.01
C ALA A 611 -1.65 -1.22 -36.00
N PRO A 612 -1.00 -1.31 -37.18
CA PRO A 612 0.45 -1.40 -37.24
C PRO A 612 1.04 -0.01 -36.96
N VAL A 613 1.61 0.16 -35.77
CA VAL A 613 2.25 1.41 -35.30
C VAL A 613 3.51 1.13 -34.49
N ASP A 614 4.34 2.14 -34.30
CA ASP A 614 5.52 2.02 -33.45
C ASP A 614 5.14 2.01 -31.96
N LEU A 615 4.21 2.88 -31.54
CA LEU A 615 3.78 3.03 -30.15
C LEU A 615 2.25 2.98 -30.03
N LEU A 616 1.76 2.15 -29.11
CA LEU A 616 0.40 2.25 -28.56
C LEU A 616 0.48 2.91 -27.18
N TRP A 617 -0.09 4.12 -27.05
CA TRP A 617 -0.03 4.92 -25.83
C TRP A 617 -1.35 4.84 -25.05
N MET A 618 -1.31 4.27 -23.85
CA MET A 618 -2.48 4.16 -22.99
C MET A 618 -2.50 5.33 -22.00
N GLY A 619 -3.21 6.41 -22.33
CA GLY A 619 -3.32 7.61 -21.50
C GLY A 619 -4.71 7.86 -20.89
N GLY A 620 -5.64 6.94 -21.10
CA GLY A 620 -7.04 7.03 -20.69
C GLY A 620 -7.50 5.78 -19.93
N VAL A 621 -8.65 5.88 -19.27
CA VAL A 621 -9.19 4.82 -18.40
C VAL A 621 -9.89 3.73 -19.21
N GLY A 622 -9.77 2.48 -18.77
CA GLY A 622 -10.49 1.32 -19.30
C GLY A 622 -9.56 0.16 -19.64
N THR A 623 -10.06 -1.08 -19.60
CA THR A 623 -9.29 -2.28 -19.96
C THR A 623 -9.61 -2.71 -21.39
N TYR A 624 -8.72 -2.33 -22.31
CA TYR A 624 -8.90 -2.48 -23.77
C TYR A 624 -8.26 -3.73 -24.36
N VAL A 625 -7.34 -4.35 -23.63
CA VAL A 625 -6.63 -5.54 -24.11
C VAL A 625 -6.64 -6.65 -23.06
N LYS A 626 -7.03 -7.86 -23.47
CA LYS A 626 -7.00 -9.07 -22.65
C LYS A 626 -6.18 -10.17 -23.31
N ALA A 627 -5.88 -11.25 -22.60
CA ALA A 627 -5.36 -12.45 -23.24
C ALA A 627 -6.46 -13.15 -24.05
N SER A 628 -6.06 -13.86 -25.12
CA SER A 628 -6.97 -14.69 -25.92
C SER A 628 -7.68 -15.80 -25.12
N SER A 629 -7.09 -16.21 -23.99
CA SER A 629 -7.66 -17.20 -23.07
C SER A 629 -8.67 -16.61 -22.07
N GLU A 630 -8.86 -15.29 -22.04
CA GLU A 630 -9.81 -14.61 -21.17
C GLU A 630 -11.10 -14.30 -21.93
N THR A 631 -12.23 -14.33 -21.22
CA THR A 631 -13.52 -13.85 -21.76
C THR A 631 -13.67 -12.36 -21.50
N ASN A 632 -14.54 -11.67 -22.23
CA ASN A 632 -14.79 -10.26 -21.93
C ASN A 632 -15.44 -10.08 -20.55
N GLU A 633 -16.33 -11.00 -20.21
CA GLU A 633 -17.08 -11.02 -18.96
C GLU A 633 -16.16 -11.15 -17.74
N SER A 634 -15.04 -11.88 -17.86
CA SER A 634 -14.07 -12.07 -16.77
C SER A 634 -13.19 -10.86 -16.46
N VAL A 635 -13.10 -9.86 -17.36
CA VAL A 635 -12.24 -8.67 -17.18
C VAL A 635 -12.83 -7.66 -16.20
N GLY A 636 -14.17 -7.60 -16.10
CA GLY A 636 -14.87 -6.71 -15.16
C GLY A 636 -15.12 -5.27 -15.65
N ASP A 637 -14.67 -4.91 -16.86
CA ASP A 637 -14.94 -3.59 -17.48
C ASP A 637 -15.98 -3.70 -18.62
N ARG A 638 -17.26 -3.82 -18.27
CA ARG A 638 -18.33 -4.03 -19.25
C ARG A 638 -18.49 -2.92 -20.27
N VAL A 639 -18.09 -1.69 -19.94
CA VAL A 639 -18.24 -0.52 -20.82
C VAL A 639 -17.41 -0.69 -22.09
N ASN A 640 -16.24 -1.34 -21.98
CA ASN A 640 -15.32 -1.51 -23.10
C ASN A 640 -15.38 -2.91 -23.74
N ASP A 641 -16.35 -3.76 -23.39
CA ASP A 641 -16.47 -5.11 -23.95
C ASP A 641 -16.57 -5.12 -25.48
N GLY A 642 -17.25 -4.13 -26.08
CA GLY A 642 -17.40 -3.99 -27.53
C GLY A 642 -16.11 -3.53 -28.26
N ALA A 643 -15.23 -2.82 -27.55
CA ALA A 643 -13.96 -2.29 -28.05
C ALA A 643 -12.76 -3.19 -27.73
N ARG A 644 -12.91 -4.16 -26.81
CA ARG A 644 -11.78 -4.95 -26.31
C ARG A 644 -11.21 -5.88 -27.39
N VAL A 645 -9.89 -6.01 -27.42
CA VAL A 645 -9.16 -6.89 -28.33
C VAL A 645 -8.29 -7.89 -27.56
N ASP A 646 -7.90 -8.96 -28.25
CA ASP A 646 -6.92 -9.91 -27.71
C ASP A 646 -5.50 -9.40 -27.94
N ALA A 647 -4.62 -9.60 -26.96
CA ALA A 647 -3.22 -9.22 -27.03
C ALA A 647 -2.49 -9.87 -28.22
N LEU A 648 -2.90 -11.09 -28.61
CA LEU A 648 -2.44 -11.75 -29.84
C LEU A 648 -2.64 -10.92 -31.12
N GLN A 649 -3.62 -10.01 -31.15
CA GLN A 649 -3.96 -9.23 -32.35
C GLN A 649 -3.15 -7.94 -32.46
N LEU A 650 -2.46 -7.53 -31.38
CA LEU A 650 -1.69 -6.30 -31.37
C LEU A 650 -0.52 -6.35 -32.33
N ARG A 651 -0.31 -5.24 -33.04
CA ARG A 651 0.80 -5.04 -34.00
C ARG A 651 1.67 -3.84 -33.65
N ALA A 652 1.40 -3.16 -32.54
CA ALA A 652 2.30 -2.16 -32.00
C ALA A 652 3.67 -2.80 -31.68
N LYS A 653 4.76 -2.05 -31.80
CA LYS A 653 6.10 -2.54 -31.38
C LYS A 653 6.31 -2.32 -29.88
N VAL A 654 5.89 -1.15 -29.39
CA VAL A 654 5.99 -0.72 -28.00
C VAL A 654 4.61 -0.33 -27.49
N VAL A 655 4.29 -0.70 -26.25
CA VAL A 655 3.14 -0.18 -25.51
C VAL A 655 3.67 0.62 -24.33
N GLY A 656 3.15 1.83 -24.13
CA GLY A 656 3.40 2.63 -22.93
C GLY A 656 2.11 2.75 -22.10
N GLU A 657 2.13 2.26 -20.86
CA GLU A 657 0.97 2.28 -19.97
C GLU A 657 1.04 3.44 -18.97
N GLY A 658 0.75 4.66 -19.46
CA GLY A 658 0.66 5.83 -18.59
C GLY A 658 -0.59 5.83 -17.69
N ALA A 659 -1.68 5.20 -18.12
CA ALA A 659 -2.90 5.01 -17.34
C ALA A 659 -2.93 3.63 -16.66
N ASN A 660 -3.73 3.50 -15.60
CA ASN A 660 -3.87 2.23 -14.89
C ASN A 660 -4.80 1.26 -15.65
N LEU A 661 -4.47 -0.04 -15.59
CA LEU A 661 -5.30 -1.19 -15.99
C LEU A 661 -5.80 -1.15 -17.45
N ALA A 662 -4.97 -0.64 -18.36
CA ALA A 662 -5.24 -0.66 -19.79
C ALA A 662 -5.25 -2.09 -20.37
N PHE A 663 -4.42 -2.96 -19.78
CA PHE A 663 -4.29 -4.37 -20.11
C PHE A 663 -4.64 -5.23 -18.89
N THR A 664 -5.21 -6.41 -19.11
CA THR A 664 -5.13 -7.48 -18.11
C THR A 664 -3.68 -7.95 -17.98
N GLN A 665 -3.29 -8.47 -16.81
CA GLN A 665 -1.93 -8.99 -16.61
C GLN A 665 -1.61 -10.13 -17.58
N ARG A 666 -2.56 -11.04 -17.82
CA ARG A 666 -2.41 -12.11 -18.82
C ARG A 666 -2.25 -11.55 -20.23
N GLY A 667 -2.96 -10.46 -20.58
CA GLY A 667 -2.81 -9.75 -21.84
C GLY A 667 -1.42 -9.16 -22.03
N ARG A 668 -0.83 -8.57 -20.97
CA ARG A 668 0.57 -8.08 -21.02
C ARG A 668 1.56 -9.20 -21.31
N ILE A 669 1.41 -10.33 -20.60
CA ILE A 669 2.28 -11.51 -20.78
C ILE A 669 2.14 -12.06 -22.21
N GLU A 670 0.91 -12.20 -22.70
CA GLU A 670 0.64 -12.71 -24.05
C GLU A 670 1.24 -11.83 -25.15
N TYR A 671 1.11 -10.50 -25.02
CA TYR A 671 1.75 -9.55 -25.95
C TYR A 671 3.28 -9.60 -25.87
N ALA A 672 3.85 -9.68 -24.66
CA ALA A 672 5.29 -9.78 -24.45
C ALA A 672 5.89 -11.08 -25.03
N LEU A 673 5.19 -12.21 -24.89
CA LEU A 673 5.60 -13.50 -25.47
C LEU A 673 5.66 -13.48 -27.00
N ARG A 674 4.91 -12.58 -27.66
CA ARG A 674 4.99 -12.35 -29.11
C ARG A 674 6.08 -11.37 -29.55
N GLY A 675 6.92 -10.91 -28.61
CA GLY A 675 7.99 -9.95 -28.88
C GLY A 675 7.57 -8.49 -28.75
N GLY A 676 6.33 -8.21 -28.34
CA GLY A 676 5.89 -6.86 -28.00
C GLY A 676 6.65 -6.32 -26.78
N ARG A 677 7.00 -5.03 -26.80
CA ARG A 677 7.68 -4.38 -25.67
C ARG A 677 6.66 -3.69 -24.77
N ILE A 678 6.55 -4.14 -23.53
CA ILE A 678 5.61 -3.65 -22.52
C ILE A 678 6.18 -3.91 -21.11
N ASN A 679 5.96 -2.98 -20.18
CA ASN A 679 6.09 -3.21 -18.73
C ASN A 679 4.69 -3.25 -18.10
N THR A 680 4.58 -3.30 -16.78
CA THR A 680 3.30 -3.03 -16.11
C THR A 680 3.09 -1.52 -15.93
N ASP A 681 1.84 -1.09 -15.93
CA ASP A 681 1.42 0.27 -15.54
C ASP A 681 2.03 0.74 -14.21
N ALA A 682 2.16 -0.15 -13.22
CA ALA A 682 2.79 0.15 -11.93
C ALA A 682 4.24 0.64 -12.03
N VAL A 683 4.96 0.30 -13.11
CA VAL A 683 6.33 0.76 -13.38
C VAL A 683 6.31 1.98 -14.29
N ASP A 684 5.54 1.95 -15.38
CA ASP A 684 5.50 3.05 -16.33
C ASP A 684 4.97 4.34 -15.67
N ASN A 685 3.94 4.25 -14.82
CA ASN A 685 3.27 5.42 -14.23
C ASN A 685 3.64 5.72 -12.76
N SER A 686 4.67 5.05 -12.23
CA SER A 686 5.14 5.19 -10.83
C SER A 686 5.53 6.63 -10.46
N ALA A 687 6.07 7.39 -11.41
CA ALA A 687 6.50 8.77 -11.20
C ALA A 687 5.41 9.69 -10.59
N GLY A 688 4.13 9.39 -10.84
CA GLY A 688 3.05 10.10 -10.18
C GLY A 688 3.04 9.85 -8.67
N VAL A 689 3.02 8.59 -8.24
CA VAL A 689 2.91 8.26 -6.81
C VAL A 689 4.15 8.67 -6.03
N ASP A 690 5.32 8.59 -6.67
CA ASP A 690 6.63 9.00 -6.16
C ASP A 690 6.72 10.52 -5.95
N LEU A 691 6.31 11.34 -6.94
CA LEU A 691 6.26 12.79 -6.76
C LEU A 691 5.40 13.21 -5.56
N SER A 692 4.27 12.54 -5.36
CA SER A 692 3.44 12.83 -4.21
C SER A 692 4.05 12.35 -2.88
N ASP A 693 4.88 11.31 -2.88
CA ASP A 693 5.63 10.88 -1.68
C ASP A 693 6.66 11.94 -1.30
N HIS A 694 7.38 12.49 -2.29
CA HIS A 694 8.25 13.64 -2.11
C HIS A 694 7.48 14.86 -1.58
N GLU A 695 6.29 15.17 -2.09
CA GLU A 695 5.47 16.27 -1.58
C GLU A 695 5.21 16.13 -0.08
N VAL A 696 4.73 14.96 0.37
CA VAL A 696 4.40 14.71 1.78
C VAL A 696 5.63 14.82 2.66
N ASN A 697 6.75 14.18 2.28
CA ASN A 697 7.98 14.19 3.07
C ASN A 697 8.64 15.59 3.11
N LEU A 698 8.58 16.36 2.01
CA LEU A 698 9.08 17.74 1.99
C LEU A 698 8.23 18.65 2.87
N LYS A 699 6.90 18.58 2.76
CA LYS A 699 6.01 19.37 3.63
C LYS A 699 6.21 19.01 5.10
N THR A 700 6.36 17.71 5.41
CA THR A 700 6.66 17.23 6.77
C THR A 700 7.95 17.86 7.31
N LEU A 701 9.03 17.84 6.53
CA LEU A 701 10.30 18.45 6.90
C LEU A 701 10.19 19.97 7.12
N LEU A 702 9.49 20.67 6.22
CA LEU A 702 9.42 22.14 6.23
C LEU A 702 8.48 22.69 7.31
N HIS A 703 7.45 21.94 7.70
CA HIS A 703 6.48 22.34 8.73
C HIS A 703 6.85 21.86 10.15
N THR A 704 7.93 21.09 10.29
CA THR A 704 8.47 20.74 11.61
C THR A 704 9.08 21.98 12.29
N ARG A 705 8.72 22.24 13.55
CA ARG A 705 9.24 23.39 14.32
C ARG A 705 10.78 23.31 14.42
N PRO A 706 11.50 24.44 14.26
CA PRO A 706 12.95 24.47 14.42
C PRO A 706 13.38 24.12 15.85
N ASP A 707 14.48 23.38 15.98
CA ASP A 707 15.33 23.44 17.18
C ASP A 707 16.00 24.82 17.29
N GLN A 708 16.50 25.20 18.48
CA GLN A 708 17.01 26.55 18.77
C GLN A 708 18.06 27.08 17.77
N ASP A 709 18.79 26.20 17.07
CA ASP A 709 19.89 26.55 16.16
C ASP A 709 19.58 26.38 14.66
N THR A 710 18.38 25.94 14.26
CA THR A 710 18.03 25.77 12.84
C THR A 710 17.26 26.98 12.30
N PRO A 711 17.64 27.56 11.14
CA PRO A 711 16.88 28.65 10.55
C PRO A 711 15.42 28.25 10.30
N ASP A 712 14.51 29.16 10.60
CA ASP A 712 13.09 28.98 10.28
C ASP A 712 12.86 29.19 8.78
N VAL A 713 11.84 28.51 8.24
CA VAL A 713 11.47 28.63 6.84
C VAL A 713 10.41 29.73 6.72
N ALA A 714 10.81 30.92 6.27
CA ALA A 714 9.91 32.07 6.19
C ALA A 714 8.69 31.83 5.28
N ASP A 715 8.84 31.03 4.23
CA ASP A 715 7.74 30.64 3.32
C ASP A 715 7.95 29.19 2.80
N PRO A 716 7.40 28.18 3.51
CA PRO A 716 7.52 26.76 3.15
C PRO A 716 6.99 26.45 1.75
N ASN A 717 5.90 27.09 1.34
CA ASN A 717 5.24 26.82 0.07
C ASN A 717 6.08 27.36 -1.11
N ARG A 718 6.65 28.55 -0.97
CA ARG A 718 7.57 29.10 -1.98
C ARG A 718 8.86 28.31 -2.09
N LEU A 719 9.40 27.82 -0.98
CA LEU A 719 10.55 26.93 -0.99
C LEU A 719 10.20 25.62 -1.71
N LEU A 720 9.07 24.98 -1.39
CA LEU A 720 8.59 23.77 -2.06
C LEU A 720 8.49 23.98 -3.59
N GLU A 721 7.89 25.09 -4.03
CA GLU A 721 7.80 25.43 -5.46
C GLU A 721 9.19 25.55 -6.11
N SER A 722 10.17 26.15 -5.43
CA SER A 722 11.54 26.28 -5.96
C SER A 722 12.28 24.95 -6.12
N LEU A 723 11.89 23.90 -5.38
CA LEU A 723 12.50 22.58 -5.41
C LEU A 723 11.91 21.65 -6.49
N THR A 724 10.83 22.08 -7.15
CA THR A 724 10.02 21.25 -8.07
C THR A 724 10.84 20.52 -9.14
N GLU A 725 11.75 21.21 -9.83
CA GLU A 725 12.51 20.61 -10.94
C GLU A 725 13.51 19.56 -10.46
N GLU A 726 14.17 19.79 -9.33
CA GLU A 726 15.11 18.82 -8.74
C GLU A 726 14.37 17.55 -8.28
N VAL A 727 13.19 17.71 -7.65
CA VAL A 727 12.34 16.59 -7.27
C VAL A 727 11.86 15.82 -8.50
N CYS A 728 11.39 16.52 -9.55
CA CYS A 728 11.00 15.87 -10.80
C CYS A 728 12.16 15.09 -11.43
N ALA A 729 13.38 15.61 -11.38
CA ALA A 729 14.57 14.91 -11.90
C ALA A 729 14.87 13.64 -11.08
N SER A 730 14.78 13.70 -9.75
CA SER A 730 14.96 12.54 -8.85
C SER A 730 13.95 11.43 -9.17
N VAL A 731 12.66 11.78 -9.24
CA VAL A 731 11.57 10.85 -9.56
C VAL A 731 11.77 10.16 -10.92
N LEU A 732 12.15 10.93 -11.94
CA LEU A 732 12.39 10.37 -13.28
C LEU A 732 13.64 9.49 -13.33
N GLN A 733 14.66 9.79 -12.52
CA GLN A 733 15.84 8.95 -12.39
C GLN A 733 15.50 7.61 -11.73
N ASP A 734 14.59 7.60 -10.76
CA ASP A 734 14.10 6.35 -10.14
C ASP A 734 13.35 5.49 -11.17
N ASN A 735 12.43 6.09 -11.95
CA ASN A 735 11.77 5.42 -13.07
C ASN A 735 12.76 4.81 -14.08
N ASP A 736 13.84 5.52 -14.44
CA ASP A 736 14.87 4.99 -15.34
C ASP A 736 15.59 3.76 -14.76
N ARG A 737 15.99 3.83 -13.49
CA ARG A 737 16.69 2.75 -12.78
C ARG A 737 15.83 1.49 -12.69
N GLN A 738 14.55 1.63 -12.37
CA GLN A 738 13.63 0.51 -12.31
C GLN A 738 13.41 -0.13 -13.69
N SER A 739 13.24 0.69 -14.74
CA SER A 739 13.10 0.19 -16.10
C SER A 739 14.39 -0.52 -16.58
N LEU A 740 15.57 -0.05 -16.12
CA LEU A 740 16.85 -0.74 -16.32
C LEU A 740 16.89 -2.08 -15.60
N CYS A 741 16.47 -2.14 -14.33
CA CYS A 741 16.42 -3.36 -13.54
C CYS A 741 15.69 -4.48 -14.29
N LEU A 742 14.49 -4.20 -14.84
CA LEU A 742 13.74 -5.17 -15.63
C LEU A 742 14.49 -5.67 -16.87
N SER A 743 15.29 -4.81 -17.49
CA SER A 743 16.10 -5.15 -18.67
C SER A 743 17.25 -6.07 -18.30
N LEU A 744 17.93 -5.76 -17.19
CA LEU A 744 19.02 -6.56 -16.64
C LEU A 744 18.51 -7.92 -16.12
N ASP A 745 17.39 -7.94 -15.41
CA ASP A 745 16.78 -9.16 -14.90
C ASP A 745 16.22 -10.04 -16.01
N GLN A 746 15.71 -9.48 -17.10
CA GLN A 746 15.37 -10.26 -18.28
C GLN A 746 16.61 -10.96 -18.87
N ALA A 747 17.76 -10.27 -18.92
CA ALA A 747 19.01 -10.87 -19.37
C ALA A 747 19.53 -11.93 -18.38
N ARG A 748 19.42 -11.72 -17.07
CA ARG A 748 19.76 -12.72 -16.04
C ARG A 748 18.85 -13.96 -16.12
N CYS A 749 17.54 -13.76 -16.28
CA CYS A 749 16.55 -14.83 -16.39
C CYS A 749 16.80 -15.71 -17.63
N ARG A 750 17.26 -15.12 -18.74
CA ARG A 750 17.69 -15.87 -19.93
C ARG A 750 18.89 -16.78 -19.68
N ILE A 751 19.80 -16.37 -18.80
CA ILE A 751 20.97 -17.17 -18.42
C ILE A 751 20.55 -18.28 -17.47
N ASN A 752 19.79 -17.96 -16.42
CA ASN A 752 19.24 -18.93 -15.49
C ASN A 752 17.87 -18.49 -14.94
N LEU A 753 16.84 -19.30 -15.23
CA LEU A 753 15.47 -19.12 -14.76
C LEU A 753 15.27 -19.54 -13.30
N ASP A 754 16.00 -20.55 -12.82
CA ASP A 754 15.69 -21.22 -11.55
C ASP A 754 15.67 -20.27 -10.34
N PRO A 755 16.64 -19.35 -10.16
CA PRO A 755 16.62 -18.40 -9.05
C PRO A 755 15.37 -17.51 -9.02
N PHE A 756 14.84 -17.13 -10.18
CA PHE A 756 13.63 -16.30 -10.26
C PHE A 756 12.39 -17.08 -9.80
N MET A 757 12.31 -18.36 -10.19
CA MET A 757 11.20 -19.23 -9.80
C MET A 757 11.28 -19.61 -8.32
N ASP A 758 12.48 -19.85 -7.78
CA ASP A 758 12.68 -20.12 -6.35
C ASP A 758 12.33 -18.89 -5.50
N LEU A 759 12.73 -17.70 -5.95
CA LEU A 759 12.36 -16.45 -5.29
C LEU A 759 10.85 -16.23 -5.33
N ALA A 760 10.19 -16.48 -6.46
CA ALA A 760 8.74 -16.38 -6.57
C ALA A 760 8.03 -17.28 -5.54
N GLU A 761 8.48 -18.53 -5.40
CA GLU A 761 7.93 -19.48 -4.43
C GLU A 761 8.17 -19.01 -2.98
N GLN A 762 9.36 -18.46 -2.67
CA GLN A 762 9.63 -17.90 -1.33
C GLN A 762 8.74 -16.68 -1.03
N LEU A 763 8.52 -15.80 -2.01
CA LEU A 763 7.67 -14.63 -1.86
C LEU A 763 6.19 -14.99 -1.74
N GLU A 764 5.71 -15.99 -2.49
CA GLU A 764 4.35 -16.52 -2.38
C GLU A 764 4.12 -17.16 -1.01
N ASN A 765 5.04 -18.00 -0.54
CA ASN A 765 4.98 -18.61 0.80
C ASN A 765 5.00 -17.56 1.92
N ALA A 766 5.68 -16.43 1.70
CA ALA A 766 5.71 -15.31 2.64
C ALA A 766 4.53 -14.33 2.48
N GLY A 767 3.64 -14.53 1.49
CA GLY A 767 2.44 -13.72 1.28
C GLY A 767 2.64 -12.41 0.50
N TYR A 768 3.79 -12.21 -0.17
CA TYR A 768 4.06 -11.02 -0.99
C TYR A 768 3.65 -11.17 -2.46
N VAL A 769 3.32 -12.38 -2.89
CA VAL A 769 2.85 -12.72 -4.24
C VAL A 769 1.61 -13.58 -4.09
N ASN A 770 0.59 -13.33 -4.93
CA ASN A 770 -0.54 -14.25 -5.11
C ASN A 770 -0.54 -14.71 -6.56
N ALA A 771 0.11 -15.84 -6.85
CA ALA A 771 0.36 -16.27 -8.22
C ALA A 771 -0.94 -16.42 -9.04
N ALA A 772 -2.02 -16.88 -8.40
CA ALA A 772 -3.32 -17.01 -9.05
C ALA A 772 -3.97 -15.67 -9.40
N ALA A 773 -3.97 -14.71 -8.46
CA ALA A 773 -4.59 -13.40 -8.68
C ALA A 773 -3.76 -12.50 -9.62
N GLU A 774 -2.44 -12.66 -9.61
CA GLU A 774 -1.50 -11.84 -10.37
C GLU A 774 -1.03 -12.52 -11.66
N ALA A 775 -1.62 -13.67 -12.00
CA ALA A 775 -1.30 -14.46 -13.19
C ALA A 775 0.20 -14.76 -13.35
N PHE A 776 0.91 -15.01 -12.23
CA PHE A 776 2.31 -15.40 -12.25
C PHE A 776 2.44 -16.88 -12.67
N PRO A 777 3.37 -17.24 -13.58
CA PRO A 777 3.42 -18.58 -14.15
C PRO A 777 4.04 -19.61 -13.21
N THR A 778 3.66 -20.87 -13.35
CA THR A 778 4.38 -21.98 -12.72
C THR A 778 5.61 -22.39 -13.55
N ARG A 779 6.53 -23.16 -12.96
CA ARG A 779 7.68 -23.74 -13.68
C ARG A 779 7.25 -24.54 -14.93
N LYS A 780 6.11 -25.22 -14.85
CA LYS A 780 5.53 -25.98 -15.96
C LYS A 780 5.06 -25.06 -17.08
N ASP A 781 4.42 -23.94 -16.74
CA ASP A 781 3.95 -22.96 -17.71
C ASP A 781 5.13 -22.32 -18.45
N VAL A 782 6.20 -21.95 -17.73
CA VAL A 782 7.41 -21.38 -18.36
C VAL A 782 8.11 -22.40 -19.25
N SER A 783 8.21 -23.66 -18.81
CA SER A 783 8.84 -24.74 -19.59
C SER A 783 8.10 -25.06 -20.90
N ALA A 784 6.79 -24.78 -20.95
CA ALA A 784 5.96 -24.96 -22.15
C ALA A 784 6.11 -23.82 -23.17
N ARG A 785 6.75 -22.69 -22.80
CA ARG A 785 7.02 -21.57 -23.70
C ARG A 785 8.19 -21.88 -24.62
N GLU A 786 8.18 -21.27 -25.80
CA GLU A 786 9.30 -21.36 -26.75
C GLU A 786 10.58 -20.74 -26.19
N THR A 787 10.47 -19.58 -25.52
CA THR A 787 11.61 -18.86 -24.94
C THR A 787 12.12 -19.48 -23.65
N LYS A 788 11.27 -20.22 -22.90
CA LYS A 788 11.55 -20.73 -21.54
C LYS A 788 12.02 -19.64 -20.56
N GLU A 789 11.52 -18.41 -20.74
CA GLU A 789 11.89 -17.22 -19.97
C GLU A 789 10.64 -16.58 -19.32
N LEU A 790 10.88 -15.80 -18.26
CA LEU A 790 9.90 -14.84 -17.75
C LEU A 790 9.88 -13.58 -18.62
N THR A 791 8.70 -12.99 -18.75
CA THR A 791 8.46 -11.73 -19.47
C THR A 791 8.68 -10.53 -18.55
N ARG A 792 8.88 -9.33 -19.12
CA ARG A 792 9.04 -8.09 -18.32
C ARG A 792 7.84 -7.82 -17.39
N PRO A 793 6.58 -8.04 -17.78
CA PRO A 793 5.45 -7.92 -16.85
C PRO A 793 5.51 -8.86 -15.64
N GLU A 794 6.06 -10.06 -15.81
CA GLU A 794 6.25 -11.03 -14.70
C GLU A 794 7.42 -10.62 -13.81
N LEU A 795 8.52 -10.14 -14.41
CA LEU A 795 9.67 -9.60 -13.68
C LEU A 795 9.32 -8.31 -12.91
N ALA A 796 8.43 -7.48 -13.43
CA ALA A 796 7.95 -6.28 -12.75
C ALA A 796 7.20 -6.62 -11.46
N LEU A 797 6.40 -7.69 -11.47
CA LEU A 797 5.75 -8.21 -10.27
C LEU A 797 6.80 -8.68 -9.25
N LEU A 798 7.78 -9.50 -9.67
CA LEU A 798 8.85 -9.96 -8.77
C LEU A 798 9.68 -8.81 -8.19
N MET A 799 9.95 -7.77 -8.98
CA MET A 799 10.67 -6.58 -8.54
C MET A 799 9.91 -5.86 -7.43
N ALA A 800 8.61 -5.60 -7.63
CA ALA A 800 7.78 -4.97 -6.62
C ALA A 800 7.70 -5.82 -5.34
N SER A 801 7.41 -7.12 -5.46
CA SER A 801 7.29 -8.01 -4.29
C SER A 801 8.63 -8.18 -3.56
N SER A 802 9.75 -8.19 -4.27
CA SER A 802 11.09 -8.26 -3.68
C SER A 802 11.46 -6.99 -2.93
N LYS A 803 11.13 -5.80 -3.46
CA LYS A 803 11.31 -4.53 -2.74
C LYS A 803 10.48 -4.47 -1.47
N LEU A 804 9.21 -4.90 -1.53
CA LEU A 804 8.35 -4.99 -0.35
C LEU A 804 8.92 -5.93 0.72
N ALA A 805 9.34 -7.13 0.31
CA ALA A 805 9.92 -8.12 1.22
C ALA A 805 11.23 -7.62 1.86
N LEU A 806 12.15 -7.08 1.05
CA LEU A 806 13.42 -6.55 1.55
C LEU A 806 13.19 -5.39 2.52
N LYS A 807 12.31 -4.45 2.15
CA LYS A 807 11.96 -3.30 2.99
C LYS A 807 11.42 -3.72 4.35
N GLN A 808 10.48 -4.66 4.36
CA GLN A 808 9.93 -5.16 5.62
C GLN A 808 11.03 -5.80 6.49
N ARG A 809 11.91 -6.63 5.91
CA ARG A 809 13.00 -7.29 6.65
C ARG A 809 14.00 -6.31 7.23
N LEU A 810 14.36 -5.25 6.50
CA LEU A 810 15.27 -4.22 6.98
C LEU A 810 14.62 -3.31 8.05
N LEU A 811 13.30 -3.10 7.99
CA LEU A 811 12.55 -2.39 9.04
C LEU A 811 12.36 -3.24 10.32
N GLU A 812 12.38 -4.57 10.21
CA GLU A 812 12.36 -5.49 11.36
C GLU A 812 13.71 -5.52 12.10
N ASP A 813 14.83 -5.22 11.42
CA ASP A 813 16.17 -5.14 12.02
C ASP A 813 16.47 -3.75 12.59
N GLU A 814 16.27 -3.56 13.90
CA GLU A 814 16.52 -2.30 14.61
C GLU A 814 17.99 -1.84 14.58
N ALA A 815 18.94 -2.76 14.41
CA ALA A 815 20.36 -2.44 14.39
C ALA A 815 20.88 -2.08 12.98
N PHE A 816 20.05 -2.27 11.94
CA PHE A 816 20.49 -2.11 10.56
C PHE A 816 21.02 -0.71 10.25
N LEU A 817 20.30 0.34 10.68
CA LEU A 817 20.57 1.75 10.35
C LEU A 817 21.42 2.50 11.40
N GLN A 818 22.00 1.83 12.39
CA GLN A 818 22.74 2.50 13.47
C GLN A 818 24.08 3.14 13.04
N GLY A 819 24.61 2.79 11.86
CA GLY A 819 25.88 3.36 11.35
C GLY A 819 25.70 4.73 10.69
N SER A 820 26.75 5.56 10.70
CA SER A 820 26.73 6.92 10.13
C SER A 820 26.49 6.94 8.62
N TRP A 821 26.86 5.87 7.93
CA TRP A 821 26.63 5.65 6.49
C TRP A 821 25.15 5.72 6.09
N SER A 822 24.21 5.42 7.00
CA SER A 822 22.78 5.38 6.68
C SER A 822 22.22 6.76 6.33
N TYR A 823 22.85 7.82 6.87
CA TYR A 823 22.47 9.20 6.60
C TYR A 823 22.63 9.57 5.12
N GLU A 824 23.62 9.03 4.41
CA GLU A 824 23.81 9.31 2.98
C GLU A 824 22.56 8.92 2.17
N PHE A 825 21.97 7.76 2.48
CA PHE A 825 20.76 7.27 1.82
C PHE A 825 19.53 8.10 2.18
N LEU A 826 19.39 8.46 3.45
CA LEU A 826 18.34 9.38 3.90
C LEU A 826 18.44 10.75 3.21
N ALA A 827 19.63 11.35 3.23
CA ALA A 827 19.87 12.66 2.65
C ALA A 827 19.66 12.64 1.14
N SER A 828 20.03 11.55 0.44
CA SER A 828 19.89 11.43 -1.01
C SER A 828 18.44 11.56 -1.52
N TYR A 829 17.45 11.29 -0.66
CA TYR A 829 16.03 11.51 -0.95
C TYR A 829 15.67 13.00 -1.06
N PHE A 830 16.37 13.88 -0.33
CA PHE A 830 16.06 15.30 -0.29
C PHE A 830 16.90 16.09 -1.30
N PRO A 831 16.32 17.15 -1.90
CA PRO A 831 17.03 18.14 -2.72
C PRO A 831 18.30 18.70 -2.05
N GLU A 832 19.32 19.02 -2.86
CA GLU A 832 20.64 19.49 -2.41
C GLU A 832 20.56 20.72 -1.49
N TYR A 833 19.69 21.67 -1.82
CA TYR A 833 19.46 22.84 -0.99
C TYR A 833 19.06 22.46 0.45
N LEU A 834 18.17 21.47 0.60
CA LEU A 834 17.72 20.99 1.90
C LEU A 834 18.79 20.18 2.63
N ARG A 835 19.54 19.35 1.90
CA ARG A 835 20.69 18.62 2.46
C ARG A 835 21.70 19.56 3.10
N SER A 836 22.02 20.66 2.41
CA SER A 836 23.03 21.62 2.83
C SER A 836 22.57 22.53 3.99
N HIS A 837 21.28 22.89 4.07
CA HIS A 837 20.78 23.88 5.04
C HIS A 837 19.93 23.31 6.18
N PHE A 838 19.40 22.10 6.05
CA PHE A 838 18.45 21.48 6.99
C PHE A 838 18.87 20.06 7.40
N SER A 839 20.18 19.80 7.48
CA SER A 839 20.74 18.46 7.76
C SER A 839 20.23 17.86 9.08
N GLU A 840 20.15 18.65 10.15
CA GLU A 840 19.61 18.19 11.44
C GLU A 840 18.12 17.85 11.39
N ARG A 841 17.31 18.66 10.70
CA ARG A 841 15.88 18.35 10.50
C ARG A 841 15.69 17.08 9.67
N ILE A 842 16.57 16.83 8.70
CA ILE A 842 16.55 15.59 7.92
C ILE A 842 16.83 14.39 8.84
N ARG A 843 17.79 14.49 9.76
CA ARG A 843 18.09 13.42 10.74
C ARG A 843 16.93 13.14 11.69
N SER A 844 16.23 14.19 12.13
CA SER A 844 15.08 14.07 13.03
C SER A 844 13.75 13.87 12.30
N HIS A 845 13.76 13.73 10.97
CA HIS A 845 12.54 13.52 10.18
C HIS A 845 11.77 12.29 10.69
N SER A 846 10.45 12.41 10.88
CA SER A 846 9.64 11.36 11.51
C SER A 846 9.64 10.04 10.74
N LEU A 847 9.93 10.08 9.43
CA LEU A 847 10.10 8.92 8.55
C LEU A 847 11.55 8.69 8.12
N ALA A 848 12.54 9.23 8.83
CA ALA A 848 13.96 9.08 8.48
C ALA A 848 14.36 7.62 8.25
N ARG A 849 13.89 6.72 9.12
CA ARG A 849 14.13 5.27 9.02
C ARG A 849 13.53 4.69 7.75
N ASP A 850 12.24 4.92 7.50
CA ASP A 850 11.51 4.39 6.36
C ASP A 850 12.04 4.93 5.02
N ILE A 851 12.43 6.21 4.97
CA ILE A 851 13.08 6.83 3.80
C ILE A 851 14.41 6.14 3.52
N ALA A 852 15.29 6.03 4.52
CA ALA A 852 16.61 5.42 4.35
C ALA A 852 16.50 3.97 3.86
N VAL A 853 15.63 3.15 4.48
CA VAL A 853 15.40 1.77 4.04
C VAL A 853 14.87 1.72 2.61
N THR A 854 13.91 2.58 2.25
CA THR A 854 13.33 2.59 0.89
C THR A 854 14.41 2.91 -0.15
N MET A 855 15.25 3.92 0.10
CA MET A 855 16.36 4.29 -0.79
C MET A 855 17.39 3.16 -0.93
N ILE A 856 17.70 2.47 0.16
CA ILE A 856 18.60 1.29 0.14
C ILE A 856 17.97 0.14 -0.67
N CYS A 857 16.68 -0.15 -0.46
CA CYS A 857 15.97 -1.21 -1.18
C CYS A 857 15.94 -0.93 -2.68
N ASN A 858 15.60 0.30 -3.08
CA ASN A 858 15.62 0.72 -4.48
C ASN A 858 17.02 0.56 -5.06
N LYS A 859 18.06 1.09 -4.40
CA LYS A 859 19.45 0.95 -4.88
C LYS A 859 19.88 -0.50 -5.07
N VAL A 860 19.64 -1.37 -4.07
CA VAL A 860 20.09 -2.76 -4.11
C VAL A 860 19.33 -3.53 -5.19
N VAL A 861 18.00 -3.49 -5.20
CA VAL A 861 17.19 -4.26 -6.15
C VAL A 861 17.37 -3.74 -7.57
N ASP A 862 17.42 -2.42 -7.78
CA ASP A 862 17.52 -1.84 -9.13
C ASP A 862 18.88 -2.14 -9.79
N GLN A 863 19.92 -2.41 -9.00
CA GLN A 863 21.27 -2.70 -9.47
C GLN A 863 21.56 -4.22 -9.48
N ALA A 864 21.49 -4.87 -8.32
CA ALA A 864 21.85 -6.28 -8.15
C ALA A 864 20.79 -7.25 -8.71
N GLY A 865 19.53 -6.78 -8.86
CA GLY A 865 18.40 -7.58 -9.33
C GLY A 865 17.66 -8.32 -8.21
N VAL A 866 16.47 -8.82 -8.53
CA VAL A 866 15.56 -9.45 -7.53
C VAL A 866 16.17 -10.68 -6.84
N CYS A 867 16.99 -11.45 -7.57
CA CYS A 867 17.63 -12.66 -7.05
C CYS A 867 18.70 -12.37 -5.96
N PHE A 868 19.02 -11.10 -5.70
CA PHE A 868 19.87 -10.71 -4.56
C PHE A 868 19.33 -11.26 -3.23
N LEU A 869 18.00 -11.36 -3.08
CA LEU A 869 17.35 -11.85 -1.85
C LEU A 869 17.64 -13.32 -1.55
N LEU A 870 18.23 -14.06 -2.49
CA LEU A 870 18.65 -15.45 -2.29
C LEU A 870 20.09 -15.59 -1.75
N LEU A 871 20.80 -14.47 -1.55
CA LEU A 871 22.13 -14.48 -0.93
C LEU A 871 22.03 -14.85 0.56
N GLY A 872 22.73 -15.91 0.98
CA GLY A 872 22.88 -16.26 2.40
C GLY A 872 21.66 -16.91 3.05
N GLU A 873 21.13 -17.98 2.44
CA GLU A 873 20.00 -18.79 2.96
C GLU A 873 18.62 -18.12 2.92
N GLY A 874 18.39 -17.13 2.04
CA GLY A 874 17.06 -16.60 1.71
C GLY A 874 16.59 -15.43 2.59
N LEU A 875 15.28 -15.35 2.87
CA LEU A 875 14.62 -14.22 3.55
C LEU A 875 14.87 -14.10 5.07
N VAL A 876 15.95 -14.68 5.59
CA VAL A 876 16.33 -14.58 7.01
C VAL A 876 16.81 -13.15 7.31
N PRO A 877 16.16 -12.38 8.23
CA PRO A 877 16.41 -10.95 8.38
C PRO A 877 17.89 -10.59 8.61
N THR A 878 18.56 -11.28 9.54
CA THR A 878 19.95 -10.94 9.95
C THR A 878 20.97 -11.20 8.84
N LEU A 879 20.79 -12.26 8.06
CA LEU A 879 21.68 -12.61 6.95
C LEU A 879 21.45 -11.68 5.76
N LEU A 880 20.19 -11.33 5.48
CA LEU A 880 19.84 -10.41 4.40
C LEU A 880 20.31 -8.98 4.69
N SER A 881 20.11 -8.47 5.91
CA SER A 881 20.68 -7.20 6.37
C SER A 881 22.20 -7.14 6.18
N TYR A 882 22.89 -8.23 6.50
CA TYR A 882 24.33 -8.31 6.34
C TYR A 882 24.75 -8.38 4.86
N ALA A 883 24.03 -9.13 4.03
CA ALA A 883 24.25 -9.15 2.58
C ALA A 883 24.11 -7.74 1.96
N VAL A 884 23.09 -6.98 2.37
CA VAL A 884 22.90 -5.58 1.95
C VAL A 884 24.10 -4.72 2.34
N LYS A 885 24.57 -4.80 3.59
CA LYS A 885 25.76 -4.05 4.05
C LYS A 885 26.98 -4.38 3.18
N LEU A 886 27.23 -5.66 2.91
CA LEU A 886 28.34 -6.10 2.06
C LEU A 886 28.23 -5.55 0.63
N TYR A 887 27.04 -5.61 0.04
CA TYR A 887 26.81 -5.08 -1.30
C TYR A 887 27.07 -3.58 -1.36
N LEU A 888 26.51 -2.80 -0.43
CA LEU A 888 26.75 -1.36 -0.34
C LEU A 888 28.24 -1.04 -0.12
N SER A 889 28.94 -1.83 0.70
CA SER A 889 30.37 -1.65 0.92
C SER A 889 31.19 -1.88 -0.33
N PHE A 890 31.02 -3.03 -0.99
CA PHE A 890 31.77 -3.31 -2.20
C PHE A 890 31.42 -2.32 -3.31
N ASP A 891 30.15 -1.96 -3.48
CA ASP A 891 29.73 -0.96 -4.45
C ASP A 891 30.43 0.40 -4.24
N ARG A 892 30.53 0.88 -2.98
CA ARG A 892 31.28 2.10 -2.63
C ARG A 892 32.80 1.94 -2.82
N ILE A 893 33.38 0.77 -2.50
CA ILE A 893 34.81 0.48 -2.68
C ILE A 893 35.20 0.57 -4.16
N PHE A 894 34.39 0.00 -5.05
CA PHE A 894 34.70 -0.07 -6.49
C PHE A 894 34.19 1.13 -7.30
N GLU A 895 33.54 2.09 -6.66
CA GLU A 895 32.91 3.23 -7.32
C GLU A 895 31.88 2.77 -8.37
N GLY A 896 31.07 1.75 -8.02
CA GLY A 896 30.16 1.08 -8.96
C GLY A 896 29.18 2.05 -9.64
N ASP A 897 28.70 3.07 -8.93
CA ASP A 897 27.80 4.08 -9.50
C ASP A 897 28.47 4.89 -10.62
N ARG A 898 29.78 5.17 -10.53
CA ARG A 898 30.52 5.86 -11.60
C ARG A 898 30.71 4.98 -12.83
N TRP A 899 30.96 3.68 -12.65
CA TRP A 899 31.00 2.73 -13.76
C TRP A 899 29.64 2.60 -14.47
N ARG A 900 28.56 2.45 -13.70
CA ARG A 900 27.20 2.38 -14.28
C ARG A 900 26.82 3.68 -14.99
N ALA A 901 27.24 4.84 -14.49
CA ALA A 901 27.04 6.12 -15.18
C ALA A 901 27.81 6.17 -16.51
N SER A 902 29.11 5.84 -16.51
CA SER A 902 29.93 5.90 -17.73
C SER A 902 29.44 4.97 -18.84
N PHE A 903 28.95 3.78 -18.49
CA PHE A 903 28.38 2.86 -19.48
C PHE A 903 27.08 3.39 -20.09
N ARG A 904 26.20 3.99 -19.28
CA ARG A 904 24.91 4.53 -19.75
C ARG A 904 25.06 5.78 -20.61
N GLU A 905 26.03 6.61 -20.29
CA GLU A 905 26.29 7.87 -21.01
C GLU A 905 27.09 7.67 -22.30
N SER A 906 27.74 6.51 -22.47
CA SER A 906 28.50 6.20 -23.68
C SER A 906 27.61 6.06 -24.90
N ARG A 907 27.88 6.88 -25.93
CA ARG A 907 27.22 6.84 -27.24
C ARG A 907 27.83 5.79 -28.19
N GLU A 908 28.96 5.21 -27.83
CA GLU A 908 29.66 4.21 -28.64
C GLU A 908 29.12 2.79 -28.39
N LEU A 909 28.44 2.59 -27.27
CA LEU A 909 27.90 1.28 -26.86
C LEU A 909 26.42 1.19 -27.23
N ASP A 910 26.04 0.09 -27.88
CA ASP A 910 24.64 -0.28 -27.99
C ASP A 910 24.07 -0.77 -26.65
N ALA A 911 22.74 -0.86 -26.54
CA ALA A 911 22.08 -1.28 -25.31
C ALA A 911 22.56 -2.66 -24.81
N ALA A 912 22.80 -3.61 -25.71
CA ALA A 912 23.24 -4.95 -25.35
C ALA A 912 24.63 -4.94 -24.70
N ARG A 913 25.57 -4.16 -25.25
CA ARG A 913 26.92 -4.03 -24.70
C ARG A 913 26.93 -3.25 -23.40
N GLN A 914 26.13 -2.19 -23.29
CA GLN A 914 25.94 -1.45 -22.03
C GLN A 914 25.48 -2.39 -20.92
N TYR A 915 24.43 -3.19 -21.18
CA TYR A 915 23.87 -4.11 -20.18
C TYR A 915 24.84 -5.24 -19.84
N GLY A 916 25.59 -5.76 -20.81
CA GLY A 916 26.61 -6.77 -20.57
C GLY A 916 27.70 -6.31 -19.59
N LEU A 917 28.20 -5.07 -19.75
CA LEU A 917 29.21 -4.50 -18.85
C LEU A 917 28.65 -4.26 -17.44
N ILE A 918 27.41 -3.78 -17.34
CA ILE A 918 26.73 -3.63 -16.04
C ILE A 918 26.59 -4.99 -15.37
N LEU A 919 26.09 -6.02 -16.06
CA LEU A 919 25.93 -7.36 -15.49
C LEU A 919 27.25 -7.99 -15.04
N GLN A 920 28.36 -7.70 -15.73
CA GLN A 920 29.68 -8.16 -15.31
C GLN A 920 30.13 -7.50 -14.00
N LEU A 921 29.90 -6.19 -13.84
CA LEU A 921 30.13 -5.49 -12.58
C LEU A 921 29.29 -6.11 -11.45
N GLU A 922 27.99 -6.29 -11.68
CA GLU A 922 27.07 -6.86 -10.69
C GLU A 922 27.45 -8.31 -10.31
N ALA A 923 27.89 -9.12 -11.27
CA ALA A 923 28.38 -10.47 -11.01
C ALA A 923 29.65 -10.47 -10.15
N ALA A 924 30.57 -9.51 -10.36
CA ALA A 924 31.76 -9.36 -9.53
C ALA A 924 31.38 -8.95 -8.09
N LEU A 925 30.47 -7.98 -7.93
CA LEU A 925 29.96 -7.55 -6.61
C LEU A 925 29.28 -8.71 -5.86
N ALA A 926 28.38 -9.44 -6.52
CA ALA A 926 27.71 -10.61 -5.95
C ALA A 926 28.69 -11.72 -5.55
N TYR A 927 29.74 -11.94 -6.34
CA TYR A 927 30.79 -12.90 -6.01
C TYR A 927 31.53 -12.52 -4.71
N MET A 928 31.90 -11.24 -4.56
CA MET A 928 32.58 -10.74 -3.36
C MET A 928 31.69 -10.78 -2.12
N CYS A 929 30.40 -10.46 -2.26
CA CYS A 929 29.43 -10.62 -1.17
C CYS A 929 29.36 -12.07 -0.69
N ASN A 930 29.20 -13.03 -1.62
CA ASN A 930 29.18 -14.45 -1.29
C ASN A 930 30.47 -14.92 -0.62
N TRP A 931 31.63 -14.46 -1.10
CA TRP A 931 32.91 -14.76 -0.49
C TRP A 931 32.99 -14.25 0.96
N ALA A 932 32.59 -12.99 1.19
CA ALA A 932 32.63 -12.38 2.52
C ALA A 932 31.68 -13.08 3.50
N MET A 933 30.46 -13.41 3.05
CA MET A 933 29.48 -14.13 3.87
C MET A 933 29.99 -15.51 4.30
N ARG A 934 30.54 -16.30 3.35
CA ARG A 934 31.06 -17.66 3.64
C ARG A 934 32.22 -17.67 4.64
N ARG A 935 32.98 -16.58 4.74
CA ARG A 935 34.09 -16.42 5.68
C ARG A 935 33.73 -15.68 6.96
N GLY A 936 32.50 -15.20 7.10
CA GLY A 936 32.09 -14.35 8.22
C GLY A 936 32.86 -13.02 8.29
N HIS A 937 33.30 -12.49 7.14
CA HIS A 937 34.08 -11.24 7.08
C HIS A 937 33.22 -10.02 7.42
N ARG A 938 33.40 -9.46 8.61
CA ARG A 938 32.68 -8.24 9.00
C ARG A 938 33.22 -7.05 8.20
N LEU A 939 32.38 -6.56 7.28
CA LEU A 939 32.59 -5.34 6.52
C LEU A 939 31.30 -4.52 6.59
N SER A 940 31.45 -3.26 6.94
CA SER A 940 30.36 -2.29 7.02
C SER A 940 30.58 -1.20 5.97
N PRO A 941 29.54 -0.49 5.50
CA PRO A 941 29.69 0.60 4.54
C PRO A 941 30.20 1.90 5.18
N ASP A 942 30.90 1.82 6.31
CA ASP A 942 31.49 2.95 7.03
C ASP A 942 32.77 3.45 6.34
N ASP A 943 32.99 4.77 6.35
CA ASP A 943 34.07 5.40 5.57
C ASP A 943 35.47 4.87 5.90
N GLU A 944 35.74 4.49 7.16
CA GLU A 944 37.01 3.90 7.57
C GLU A 944 37.23 2.51 6.92
N ASP A 945 36.20 1.66 6.94
CA ASP A 945 36.23 0.36 6.31
C ASP A 945 36.38 0.49 4.79
N ILE A 946 35.61 1.40 4.18
CA ILE A 946 35.68 1.69 2.75
C ILE A 946 37.07 2.18 2.36
N GLU A 947 37.67 3.14 3.07
CA GLU A 947 38.97 3.69 2.72
C GLU A 947 40.10 2.66 2.90
N ARG A 948 40.01 1.81 3.94
CA ARG A 948 40.95 0.70 4.13
C ARG A 948 40.96 -0.23 2.91
N TRP A 949 39.77 -0.63 2.44
CA TRP A 949 39.65 -1.48 1.25
C TRP A 949 39.95 -0.75 -0.06
N ARG A 950 39.70 0.57 -0.16
CA ARG A 950 40.12 1.38 -1.31
C ARG A 950 41.64 1.50 -1.41
N SER A 951 42.34 1.57 -0.28
CA SER A 951 43.80 1.52 -0.27
C SER A 951 44.32 0.21 -0.86
N ASP A 952 43.73 -0.92 -0.44
CA ASP A 952 44.04 -2.22 -1.01
C ASP A 952 43.70 -2.29 -2.51
N LEU A 953 42.58 -1.68 -2.93
CA LEU A 953 42.18 -1.59 -4.33
C LEU A 953 43.17 -0.80 -5.19
N ARG A 954 43.72 0.31 -4.66
CA ARG A 954 44.76 1.08 -5.35
C ARG A 954 46.02 0.23 -5.59
N ALA A 955 46.49 -0.47 -4.55
CA ALA A 955 47.62 -1.38 -4.67
C ALA A 955 47.34 -2.54 -5.65
N TYR A 956 46.11 -3.06 -5.66
CA TYR A 956 45.68 -4.09 -6.61
C TYR A 956 45.65 -3.56 -8.06
N ARG A 957 45.11 -2.36 -8.30
CA ARG A 957 45.05 -1.74 -9.64
C ARG A 957 46.44 -1.52 -10.23
N GLU A 958 47.39 -1.04 -9.43
CA GLU A 958 48.79 -0.90 -9.83
C GLU A 958 49.40 -2.24 -10.27
N ARG A 959 49.10 -3.31 -9.53
CA ARG A 959 49.59 -4.65 -9.85
C ARG A 959 49.05 -5.16 -11.18
N VAL A 960 47.76 -4.97 -11.46
CA VAL A 960 47.14 -5.47 -12.71
C VAL A 960 47.38 -4.56 -13.92
N GLY A 961 48.07 -3.43 -13.74
CA GLY A 961 48.42 -2.49 -14.81
C GLY A 961 47.22 -1.72 -15.35
N VAL A 962 46.17 -1.52 -14.54
CA VAL A 962 44.97 -0.77 -14.94
C VAL A 962 45.08 0.64 -14.36
N SER A 963 45.35 1.61 -15.24
CA SER A 963 45.82 2.95 -14.84
C SER A 963 44.72 3.98 -14.54
N GLU A 964 43.43 3.73 -14.77
CA GLU A 964 42.41 4.78 -14.55
C GLU A 964 41.09 4.32 -13.89
N ALA A 965 40.48 5.33 -13.26
CA ALA A 965 39.15 5.39 -12.68
C ALA A 965 38.04 5.03 -13.70
N PRO A 966 36.80 4.80 -13.25
CA PRO A 966 35.62 4.63 -14.12
C PRO A 966 35.57 5.68 -15.25
N GLY A 967 35.65 5.23 -16.52
CA GLY A 967 35.65 6.13 -17.68
C GLY A 967 35.87 5.47 -19.05
N ASP A 968 36.63 4.38 -19.14
CA ASP A 968 36.87 3.66 -20.40
C ASP A 968 36.12 2.30 -20.44
N PRO A 969 35.03 2.18 -21.23
CA PRO A 969 34.30 0.92 -21.36
C PRO A 969 35.10 -0.22 -21.98
N SER A 970 36.16 0.08 -22.75
CA SER A 970 36.96 -0.94 -23.44
C SER A 970 37.83 -1.76 -22.47
N ALA A 971 38.28 -1.15 -21.38
CA ALA A 971 39.09 -1.78 -20.33
C ALA A 971 38.26 -2.47 -19.23
N ALA A 972 36.94 -2.26 -19.18
CA ALA A 972 36.09 -2.66 -18.07
C ALA A 972 35.89 -4.19 -17.95
N ALA A 973 35.58 -4.88 -19.05
CA ALA A 973 35.27 -6.32 -19.02
C ALA A 973 36.43 -7.18 -18.48
N PRO A 974 37.68 -7.07 -18.98
CA PRO A 974 38.81 -7.83 -18.45
C PRO A 974 39.13 -7.49 -16.99
N TYR A 975 38.83 -6.27 -16.57
CA TYR A 975 39.06 -5.81 -15.20
C TYR A 975 38.06 -6.45 -14.22
N PHE A 976 36.76 -6.50 -14.56
CA PHE A 976 35.74 -7.12 -13.72
C PHE A 976 35.94 -8.64 -13.53
N ASP A 977 36.47 -9.33 -14.54
CA ASP A 977 36.79 -10.74 -14.41
C ASP A 977 37.95 -10.98 -13.42
N ARG A 978 39.00 -10.14 -13.48
CA ARG A 978 40.15 -10.21 -12.56
C ARG A 978 39.79 -9.82 -11.13
N LEU A 979 38.80 -8.95 -10.95
CA LEU A 979 38.34 -8.48 -9.64
C LEU A 979 37.89 -9.59 -8.70
N ARG A 980 37.55 -10.79 -9.20
CA ARG A 980 37.23 -11.95 -8.36
C ARG A 980 38.41 -12.44 -7.50
N ASP A 981 39.65 -12.12 -7.89
CA ASP A 981 40.84 -12.48 -7.13
C ASP A 981 41.16 -11.48 -6.01
N PHE A 982 40.63 -10.25 -6.13
CA PHE A 982 40.88 -9.15 -5.19
C PHE A 982 40.64 -9.52 -3.72
N PRO A 983 39.48 -10.06 -3.29
CA PRO A 983 39.24 -10.32 -1.86
C PRO A 983 40.23 -11.34 -1.27
N PHE A 984 40.67 -12.32 -2.06
CA PHE A 984 41.66 -13.32 -1.62
C PHE A 984 43.05 -12.70 -1.46
N LEU A 985 43.43 -11.80 -2.38
CA LEU A 985 44.71 -11.11 -2.32
C LEU A 985 44.77 -10.10 -1.17
N VAL A 986 43.67 -9.41 -0.87
CA VAL A 986 43.56 -8.55 0.31
C VAL A 986 43.74 -9.36 1.58
N ALA A 987 43.02 -10.48 1.72
CA ALA A 987 43.16 -11.37 2.88
C ALA A 987 44.61 -11.87 3.01
N LEU A 988 45.22 -12.34 1.92
CA LEU A 988 46.60 -12.80 1.88
C LEU A 988 47.61 -11.71 2.29
N THR A 989 47.47 -10.51 1.74
CA THR A 989 48.33 -9.35 2.03
C THR A 989 48.26 -9.00 3.51
N ARG A 990 47.04 -8.94 4.08
CA ARG A 990 46.83 -8.64 5.50
C ARG A 990 47.31 -9.75 6.44
N GLU A 991 47.08 -11.02 6.10
CA GLU A 991 47.52 -12.18 6.91
C GLU A 991 49.05 -12.35 6.91
N SER A 992 49.69 -12.11 5.77
CA SER A 992 51.15 -12.30 5.62
C SER A 992 51.97 -11.05 5.97
N GLY A 993 51.37 -9.86 5.95
CA GLY A 993 52.06 -8.58 6.07
C GLY A 993 52.93 -8.22 4.86
N ALA A 994 52.85 -8.98 3.75
CA ALA A 994 53.62 -8.72 2.54
C ALA A 994 52.99 -7.62 1.67
N ASP A 995 53.78 -6.97 0.81
CA ASP A 995 53.29 -6.04 -0.21
C ASP A 995 52.37 -6.74 -1.23
N MET A 996 51.33 -6.05 -1.72
CA MET A 996 50.33 -6.60 -2.66
C MET A 996 50.95 -7.19 -3.93
N ARG A 997 52.03 -6.59 -4.47
CA ARG A 997 52.72 -7.12 -5.66
C ARG A 997 53.41 -8.44 -5.33
N VAL A 998 54.05 -8.52 -4.17
CA VAL A 998 54.73 -9.72 -3.68
C VAL A 998 53.71 -10.82 -3.37
N ALA A 999 52.70 -10.53 -2.55
CA ALA A 999 51.63 -11.44 -2.19
C ALA A 999 50.96 -12.04 -3.43
N GLY A 1000 50.63 -11.19 -4.40
CA GLY A 1000 50.05 -11.65 -5.65
C GLY A 1000 51.01 -12.47 -6.52
N ALA A 1001 52.32 -12.18 -6.54
CA ALA A 1001 53.27 -13.02 -7.28
C ALA A 1001 53.36 -14.45 -6.70
N TYR A 1002 53.25 -14.58 -5.38
CA TYR A 1002 53.14 -15.88 -4.71
C TYR A 1002 51.79 -16.55 -4.99
N PHE A 1003 50.70 -15.79 -4.99
CA PHE A 1003 49.37 -16.29 -5.37
C PHE A 1003 49.36 -16.88 -6.79
N ASP A 1004 49.92 -16.17 -7.77
CA ASP A 1004 50.01 -16.66 -9.16
C ASP A 1004 50.88 -17.90 -9.27
N LYS A 1005 52.02 -17.94 -8.56
CA LYS A 1005 52.89 -19.13 -8.52
C LYS A 1005 52.18 -20.33 -7.90
N ALA A 1006 51.43 -20.13 -6.82
CA ALA A 1006 50.61 -21.16 -6.19
C ALA A 1006 49.52 -21.66 -7.14
N ALA A 1007 48.84 -20.76 -7.85
CA ALA A 1007 47.85 -21.12 -8.87
C ALA A 1007 48.47 -21.91 -10.04
N THR A 1008 49.69 -21.54 -10.44
CA THR A 1008 50.44 -22.19 -11.53
C THR A 1008 50.86 -23.61 -11.17
N LEU A 1009 51.17 -23.88 -9.89
CA LEU A 1009 51.61 -25.21 -9.43
C LEU A 1009 50.64 -26.34 -9.84
N PHE A 1010 49.34 -26.06 -9.79
CA PHE A 1010 48.28 -27.03 -10.12
C PHE A 1010 47.50 -26.67 -11.38
N GLY A 1011 47.97 -25.71 -12.18
CA GLY A 1011 47.25 -25.25 -13.37
C GLY A 1011 45.84 -24.73 -13.07
N LEU A 1012 45.61 -24.13 -11.89
CA LEU A 1012 44.27 -23.80 -11.40
C LEU A 1012 43.52 -22.83 -12.31
N GLN A 1013 44.22 -21.94 -13.01
CA GLN A 1013 43.59 -21.04 -14.00
C GLN A 1013 42.99 -21.82 -15.18
N LYS A 1014 43.70 -22.84 -15.67
CA LYS A 1014 43.23 -23.72 -16.74
C LYS A 1014 42.10 -24.61 -16.25
N LEU A 1015 42.19 -25.13 -15.03
CA LEU A 1015 41.11 -25.90 -14.41
C LEU A 1015 39.86 -25.05 -14.14
N ALA A 1016 40.00 -23.79 -13.76
CA ALA A 1016 38.87 -22.87 -13.60
C ALA A 1016 38.18 -22.59 -14.93
N ALA A 1017 38.94 -22.46 -16.03
CA ALA A 1017 38.37 -22.35 -17.37
C ALA A 1017 37.61 -23.63 -17.77
N LEU A 1018 38.20 -24.80 -17.57
CA LEU A 1018 37.53 -26.09 -17.82
C LEU A 1018 36.30 -26.29 -16.93
N LEU A 1019 36.35 -25.84 -15.68
CA LEU A 1019 35.22 -25.87 -14.75
C LEU A 1019 34.09 -24.99 -15.27
N ALA A 1020 34.40 -23.77 -15.75
CA ALA A 1020 33.42 -22.85 -16.32
C ALA A 1020 32.77 -23.37 -17.61
N ASP A 1021 33.49 -24.19 -18.38
CA ASP A 1021 32.95 -24.85 -19.59
C ASP A 1021 31.96 -25.98 -19.27
N VAL A 1022 31.95 -26.50 -18.04
CA VAL A 1022 30.92 -27.47 -17.61
C VAL A 1022 29.60 -26.74 -17.39
N LYS A 1023 28.59 -27.06 -18.20
CA LYS A 1023 27.25 -26.52 -18.02
C LYS A 1023 26.55 -27.18 -16.81
N PRO A 1024 26.24 -26.45 -15.73
CA PRO A 1024 25.51 -27.02 -14.59
C PRO A 1024 24.08 -27.40 -15.00
N ARG A 1025 23.57 -28.49 -14.43
CA ARG A 1025 22.24 -29.06 -14.73
C ARG A 1025 21.13 -28.42 -13.90
N ASP A 1026 21.46 -27.94 -12.71
CA ASP A 1026 20.52 -27.34 -11.75
C ASP A 1026 21.24 -26.27 -10.89
N LEU A 1027 20.47 -25.61 -10.03
CA LEU A 1027 20.97 -24.60 -9.09
C LEU A 1027 22.06 -25.16 -8.15
N TRP A 1028 21.93 -26.40 -7.68
CA TRP A 1028 22.90 -27.01 -6.77
C TRP A 1028 24.24 -27.24 -7.46
N GLU A 1029 24.23 -27.67 -8.72
CA GLU A 1029 25.41 -27.76 -9.54
C GLU A 1029 26.03 -26.38 -9.83
N GLN A 1030 25.22 -25.35 -10.08
CA GLN A 1030 25.76 -24.00 -10.26
C GLN A 1030 26.41 -23.47 -8.97
N GLN A 1031 25.77 -23.66 -7.82
CA GLN A 1031 26.32 -23.30 -6.52
C GLN A 1031 27.59 -24.10 -6.21
N LEU A 1032 27.61 -25.39 -6.54
CA LEU A 1032 28.77 -26.24 -6.42
C LEU A 1032 29.90 -25.74 -7.32
N GLN A 1033 29.65 -25.45 -8.60
CA GLN A 1033 30.63 -24.91 -9.53
C GLN A 1033 31.27 -23.63 -8.98
N ALA A 1034 30.47 -22.67 -8.52
CA ALA A 1034 30.98 -21.46 -7.89
C ALA A 1034 31.77 -21.73 -6.59
N ALA A 1035 31.34 -22.72 -5.79
CA ALA A 1035 32.06 -23.13 -4.58
C ALA A 1035 33.41 -23.80 -4.88
N LEU A 1036 33.48 -24.61 -5.94
CA LEU A 1036 34.71 -25.25 -6.42
C LEU A 1036 35.70 -24.20 -6.90
N ASP A 1037 35.23 -23.24 -7.71
CA ASP A 1037 36.02 -22.11 -8.21
C ASP A 1037 36.61 -21.26 -7.07
N ALA A 1038 35.78 -20.92 -6.07
CA ALA A 1038 36.20 -20.19 -4.89
C ALA A 1038 37.20 -20.97 -4.02
N ARG A 1039 37.01 -22.30 -3.88
CA ARG A 1039 37.93 -23.17 -3.13
C ARG A 1039 39.30 -23.32 -3.80
N MET A 1040 39.36 -23.35 -5.13
CA MET A 1040 40.63 -23.32 -5.85
C MET A 1040 41.40 -22.03 -5.59
N ARG A 1041 40.72 -20.87 -5.61
CA ARG A 1041 41.33 -19.57 -5.26
C ARG A 1041 41.79 -19.50 -3.82
N ASP A 1042 40.98 -20.01 -2.89
CA ASP A 1042 41.37 -20.12 -1.48
C ASP A 1042 42.64 -20.96 -1.30
N ALA A 1043 42.71 -22.12 -1.95
CA ALA A 1043 43.90 -22.97 -1.89
C ALA A 1043 45.16 -22.22 -2.36
N SER A 1044 45.09 -21.45 -3.46
CA SER A 1044 46.19 -20.58 -3.90
C SER A 1044 46.59 -19.57 -2.83
N ALA A 1045 45.62 -18.87 -2.23
CA ALA A 1045 45.87 -17.89 -1.18
C ALA A 1045 46.54 -18.53 0.05
N ARG A 1046 46.06 -19.70 0.49
CA ARG A 1046 46.61 -20.41 1.65
C ARG A 1046 48.02 -20.93 1.41
N ILE A 1047 48.29 -21.47 0.22
CA ILE A 1047 49.64 -21.88 -0.17
C ILE A 1047 50.57 -20.66 -0.17
N ALA A 1048 50.17 -19.57 -0.82
CA ALA A 1048 50.95 -18.34 -0.84
C ALA A 1048 51.19 -17.79 0.57
N SER A 1049 50.19 -17.84 1.46
CA SER A 1049 50.32 -17.42 2.86
C SER A 1049 51.38 -18.24 3.59
N MET A 1050 51.35 -19.58 3.46
CA MET A 1050 52.39 -20.45 4.02
C MET A 1050 53.78 -20.15 3.45
N GLN A 1051 53.90 -19.86 2.15
CA GLN A 1051 55.19 -19.50 1.53
C GLN A 1051 55.75 -18.21 2.12
N LEU A 1052 54.90 -17.19 2.26
CA LEU A 1052 55.29 -15.88 2.80
C LEU A 1052 55.66 -15.97 4.29
N LEU A 1053 54.85 -16.67 5.10
CA LEU A 1053 55.08 -16.79 6.54
C LEU A 1053 56.27 -17.69 6.91
N SER A 1054 56.54 -18.73 6.10
CA SER A 1054 57.68 -19.65 6.35
C SER A 1054 58.98 -19.23 5.64
N GLY A 1055 58.92 -18.24 4.75
CA GLY A 1055 60.05 -17.83 3.90
C GLY A 1055 60.42 -18.81 2.79
N VAL A 1056 59.61 -19.83 2.53
CA VAL A 1056 59.87 -20.86 1.50
C VAL A 1056 59.39 -20.39 0.12
N ALA A 1057 60.33 -20.01 -0.74
CA ALA A 1057 60.04 -19.45 -2.07
C ALA A 1057 59.39 -20.44 -3.06
N ASP A 1058 59.72 -21.74 -2.97
CA ASP A 1058 59.17 -22.80 -3.83
C ASP A 1058 57.97 -23.48 -3.15
N ALA A 1059 56.78 -23.40 -3.78
CA ALA A 1059 55.56 -24.01 -3.24
C ALA A 1059 55.68 -25.54 -3.12
N ARG A 1060 56.45 -26.21 -3.99
CA ARG A 1060 56.69 -27.66 -3.87
C ARG A 1060 57.51 -27.99 -2.62
N ALA A 1061 58.46 -27.12 -2.26
CA ALA A 1061 59.31 -27.32 -1.09
C ALA A 1061 58.52 -27.27 0.22
N LEU A 1062 57.43 -26.48 0.30
CA LEU A 1062 56.54 -26.49 1.46
C LEU A 1062 56.03 -27.90 1.78
N PHE A 1063 55.45 -28.57 0.77
CA PHE A 1063 54.90 -29.91 0.94
C PHE A 1063 55.99 -30.95 1.24
N ARG A 1064 57.19 -30.80 0.66
CA ARG A 1064 58.35 -31.66 0.96
C ARG A 1064 58.79 -31.55 2.41
N HIS A 1065 58.89 -30.34 2.95
CA HIS A 1065 59.34 -30.11 4.33
C HIS A 1065 58.47 -30.75 5.42
N VAL A 1066 57.22 -31.07 5.10
CA VAL A 1066 56.27 -31.73 6.00
C VAL A 1066 55.91 -33.16 5.54
N GLY A 1067 56.64 -33.72 4.57
CA GLY A 1067 56.51 -35.12 4.16
C GLY A 1067 55.26 -35.43 3.30
N LEU A 1068 54.68 -34.44 2.62
CA LEU A 1068 53.47 -34.59 1.81
C LEU A 1068 53.73 -34.83 0.31
N GLU A 1069 54.95 -35.21 -0.06
CA GLU A 1069 55.40 -35.37 -1.47
C GLU A 1069 54.56 -36.37 -2.27
N PHE A 1070 54.20 -37.49 -1.65
CA PHE A 1070 53.38 -38.52 -2.27
C PHE A 1070 51.95 -38.03 -2.57
N ARG A 1071 51.37 -37.22 -1.68
CA ARG A 1071 50.04 -36.63 -1.90
C ARG A 1071 50.10 -35.54 -2.96
N LEU A 1072 51.16 -34.72 -2.97
CA LEU A 1072 51.40 -33.73 -4.02
C LEU A 1072 51.46 -34.38 -5.42
N ALA A 1073 52.27 -35.43 -5.58
CA ALA A 1073 52.36 -36.17 -6.84
C ALA A 1073 51.03 -36.87 -7.22
N GLY A 1074 50.23 -37.28 -6.22
CA GLY A 1074 48.86 -37.77 -6.42
C GLY A 1074 47.95 -36.71 -7.04
N LEU A 1075 48.00 -35.49 -6.52
CA LEU A 1075 47.20 -34.37 -6.99
C LEU A 1075 47.61 -33.93 -8.41
N GLU A 1076 48.91 -33.86 -8.71
CA GLU A 1076 49.41 -33.54 -10.06
C GLU A 1076 48.92 -34.55 -11.12
N ARG A 1077 48.83 -35.84 -10.76
CA ARG A 1077 48.22 -36.85 -11.63
C ARG A 1077 46.73 -36.62 -11.84
N LEU A 1078 45.99 -36.13 -10.84
CA LEU A 1078 44.58 -35.76 -10.99
C LEU A 1078 44.42 -34.56 -11.92
N VAL A 1079 45.28 -33.54 -11.81
CA VAL A 1079 45.29 -32.40 -12.75
C VAL A 1079 45.49 -32.88 -14.18
N PHE A 1080 46.49 -33.72 -14.43
CA PHE A 1080 46.75 -34.26 -15.77
C PHE A 1080 45.54 -35.03 -16.31
N LYS A 1081 44.85 -35.83 -15.48
CA LYS A 1081 43.64 -36.55 -15.88
C LYS A 1081 42.48 -35.60 -16.22
N LEU A 1082 42.29 -34.55 -15.44
CA LEU A 1082 41.25 -33.55 -15.69
C LEU A 1082 41.49 -32.82 -17.01
N GLU A 1083 42.73 -32.39 -17.26
CA GLU A 1083 43.09 -31.67 -18.48
C GLU A 1083 43.02 -32.55 -19.74
N ALA A 1084 43.26 -33.85 -19.61
CA ALA A 1084 43.21 -34.80 -20.72
C ALA A 1084 41.79 -35.33 -21.02
N SER A 1085 40.80 -35.01 -20.19
CA SER A 1085 39.44 -35.54 -20.30
C SER A 1085 38.45 -34.50 -20.84
N LEU A 1086 37.50 -34.95 -21.66
CA LEU A 1086 36.31 -34.17 -22.00
C LEU A 1086 35.32 -34.27 -20.83
N LEU A 1087 35.29 -33.24 -19.99
CA LEU A 1087 34.49 -33.23 -18.75
C LEU A 1087 33.09 -32.69 -19.02
N THR A 1088 32.07 -33.47 -18.64
CA THR A 1088 30.65 -33.08 -18.77
C THR A 1088 29.94 -32.96 -17.41
N THR A 1089 30.65 -33.20 -16.30
CA THR A 1089 30.10 -33.18 -14.94
C THR A 1089 31.06 -32.49 -13.97
N LEU A 1090 30.54 -32.01 -12.85
CA LEU A 1090 31.32 -31.33 -11.80
C LEU A 1090 32.04 -32.29 -10.85
N MET A 1091 31.68 -33.57 -10.83
CA MET A 1091 32.22 -34.56 -9.88
C MET A 1091 33.76 -34.69 -9.93
N PRO A 1092 34.41 -34.71 -11.10
CA PRO A 1092 35.87 -34.77 -11.16
C PRO A 1092 36.55 -33.54 -10.54
N PHE A 1093 35.95 -32.35 -10.71
CA PHE A 1093 36.43 -31.12 -10.07
C PHE A 1093 36.19 -31.15 -8.55
N ALA A 1094 35.04 -31.67 -8.10
CA ALA A 1094 34.76 -31.83 -6.67
C ALA A 1094 35.77 -32.75 -5.98
N ALA A 1095 36.12 -33.89 -6.61
CA ALA A 1095 37.15 -34.79 -6.11
C ALA A 1095 38.52 -34.12 -6.07
N PHE A 1096 38.91 -33.41 -7.13
CA PHE A 1096 40.17 -32.66 -7.16
C PHE A 1096 40.24 -31.59 -6.07
N VAL A 1097 39.20 -30.76 -5.93
CA VAL A 1097 39.16 -29.70 -4.92
C VAL A 1097 39.16 -30.26 -3.49
N ALA A 1098 38.52 -31.41 -3.26
CA ALA A 1098 38.56 -32.08 -1.96
C ALA A 1098 39.98 -32.53 -1.61
N GLU A 1099 40.68 -33.17 -2.56
CA GLU A 1099 42.09 -33.59 -2.37
C GLU A 1099 43.04 -32.40 -2.24
N LEU A 1100 42.83 -31.33 -3.02
CA LEU A 1100 43.60 -30.10 -2.95
C LEU A 1100 43.48 -29.48 -1.55
N ASN A 1101 42.26 -29.31 -1.05
CA ASN A 1101 42.03 -28.76 0.28
C ASN A 1101 42.61 -29.67 1.37
N ALA A 1102 42.43 -30.99 1.28
CA ALA A 1102 42.99 -31.93 2.25
C ALA A 1102 44.53 -31.87 2.28
N LEU A 1103 45.19 -31.69 1.13
CA LEU A 1103 46.63 -31.48 1.04
C LEU A 1103 47.05 -30.15 1.68
N VAL A 1104 46.34 -29.06 1.38
CA VAL A 1104 46.62 -27.72 1.92
C VAL A 1104 46.38 -27.68 3.44
N ASP A 1105 45.28 -28.27 3.93
CA ASP A 1105 44.96 -28.37 5.36
C ASP A 1105 46.02 -29.15 6.13
N ALA A 1106 46.46 -30.29 5.61
CA ALA A 1106 47.52 -31.08 6.23
C ALA A 1106 48.85 -30.31 6.29
N CYS A 1107 49.17 -29.56 5.24
CA CYS A 1107 50.37 -28.73 5.19
C CYS A 1107 50.29 -27.57 6.19
N ASP A 1108 49.19 -26.83 6.20
CA ASP A 1108 48.94 -25.68 7.09
C ASP A 1108 48.97 -26.11 8.57
N ALA A 1109 48.30 -27.22 8.92
CA ALA A 1109 48.34 -27.79 10.27
C ALA A 1109 49.76 -28.17 10.70
N ALA A 1110 50.54 -28.80 9.82
CA ALA A 1110 51.93 -29.16 10.10
C ALA A 1110 52.81 -27.92 10.36
N TYR A 1111 52.64 -26.86 9.57
CA TYR A 1111 53.39 -25.61 9.77
C TYR A 1111 52.96 -24.85 11.04
N ARG A 1112 51.66 -24.79 11.35
CA ARG A 1112 51.17 -24.19 12.62
C ARG A 1112 51.67 -24.95 13.84
N SER A 1113 51.70 -26.29 13.79
CA SER A 1113 52.23 -27.11 14.89
C SER A 1113 53.73 -26.91 15.15
N ARG A 1114 54.51 -26.66 14.09
CA ARG A 1114 55.95 -26.34 14.20
C ARG A 1114 56.19 -24.95 14.81
N SER A 1115 55.43 -23.93 14.39
CA SER A 1115 55.52 -22.59 14.99
C SER A 1115 55.13 -22.56 16.46
N ALA A 1116 54.16 -23.37 16.89
CA ALA A 1116 53.82 -23.52 18.31
C ALA A 1116 54.91 -24.24 19.13
N GLY A 1117 55.58 -25.24 18.54
CA GLY A 1117 56.69 -25.97 19.17
C GLY A 1117 57.97 -25.13 19.35
N ASP A 1118 58.26 -24.19 18.44
CA ASP A 1118 59.40 -23.28 18.57
C ASP A 1118 59.16 -22.18 19.63
N ALA A 1119 57.92 -21.72 19.81
CA ALA A 1119 57.56 -20.82 20.90
C ALA A 1119 57.69 -21.46 22.30
N ASP A 1120 57.47 -22.78 22.42
CA ASP A 1120 57.61 -23.53 23.67
C ASP A 1120 59.07 -23.94 23.95
N ARG A 1121 59.91 -24.07 22.90
CA ARG A 1121 61.37 -24.22 23.03
C ARG A 1121 62.07 -22.95 23.48
N ALA A 1122 61.55 -21.77 23.17
CA ALA A 1122 62.07 -20.49 23.67
C ALA A 1122 61.82 -20.26 25.18
N ARG A 1123 61.03 -21.12 25.86
CA ARG A 1123 60.68 -21.02 27.29
C ARG A 1123 61.40 -22.01 28.21
N LYS A 1124 62.33 -22.84 27.74
CA LYS A 1124 63.10 -23.76 28.61
C LYS A 1124 64.55 -23.26 28.83
N PRO A 1125 64.97 -22.95 30.07
CA PRO A 1125 66.33 -22.51 30.34
C PRO A 1125 67.32 -23.69 30.31
N SER A 1126 68.51 -23.42 29.76
CA SER A 1126 69.65 -24.34 29.75
C SER A 1126 70.09 -24.69 31.18
N ARG A 1127 70.05 -25.98 31.54
CA ARG A 1127 70.76 -26.50 32.71
C ARG A 1127 72.23 -26.73 32.34
N ALA A 1128 73.11 -25.86 32.82
CA ALA A 1128 74.53 -26.15 33.00
C ALA A 1128 75.01 -25.54 34.32
N SER A 1129 75.37 -26.42 35.26
CA SER A 1129 76.32 -26.30 36.36
C SER A 1129 76.52 -24.95 37.07
N SER A 1130 76.11 -24.90 38.34
CA SER A 1130 76.90 -24.25 39.40
C SER A 1130 76.51 -24.83 40.76
N ASP A 1131 77.24 -25.88 41.16
CA ASP A 1131 77.47 -26.21 42.57
C ASP A 1131 78.54 -25.24 43.08
N ALA A 1132 78.21 -24.40 44.06
CA ALA A 1132 79.11 -23.90 45.13
C ALA A 1132 78.47 -22.72 45.90
N GLY A 1133 77.97 -23.05 47.10
CA GLY A 1133 78.10 -22.33 48.38
C GLY A 1133 78.17 -20.79 48.47
N ALA A 1134 77.19 -20.28 49.22
CA ALA A 1134 77.27 -19.24 50.26
C ALA A 1134 77.56 -17.78 49.86
N SER A 1135 76.51 -16.94 49.83
CA SER A 1135 76.02 -16.14 50.97
C SER A 1135 74.76 -15.37 50.58
#